data_AF-A0A6A6PX30-F1
#
_entry.id   AF-A0A6A6PX30-F1
#
_cell.length_a   1.000
_cell.length_b   1.000
_cell.length_c   1.000
_cell.angle_alpha   90.00
_cell.angle_beta   90.00
_cell.angle_gamma   90.00
#
_symmetry.space_group_name_H-M   'P 1'
#
loop_
_entity.id
_entity.type
_entity.pdbx_description
1 polymer ?
#
loop_
_entity_poly.entity_id
_entity_poly.type
_entity_poly.pdbx_seq_one_letter_code
_entity_poly.pdbx_strand_id
1 'polypeptide(L)'
;MTSIWHLANISQLDFAASATLLALAARKQSVSAPEQPDIECSDGSDSEYEEDEGEEEFATSRPTARLTEIPRDALIDKFLNRLSEVFSREKSSPQSKGRQDSKHITAAAWIKPNDESSLTIIYAKNEGPDDRDRQMSSRLQSWLRAIAASGRTPPMRTDKIWSGDLGLVDYTRRRLWYHISQINQQSQLMDALAERSGIYGSIVICLQCLCGNATVDSTVQQLSDIVNVAHMLRFVWHEFKEDVKHTKVLKSINMLRRLRAAYECFTSTALTFEEMSAVEVTPACLPHTEEIDTTRFRKRLRELAGQLRLPKGLLKTSDAQSYMGTSKLHIHAEMQILVGLAKDSDWFRRSHRYIGTSKKLCFLCNEILHNYSAISLEGPRRQTFKARESHRKVYPLWTLPQSTVAPCVASLAMATAMRRAHDEIKRELQCGPTLQPAIAESSAGATDIASITGVPTVAKQYVADQRSSYFSERRDSLEPPVTLGRKVKSVKVGLLPADGSAPRLTQISFFRLPEKPDHRIQESGFDLVPSFHDSWGQDQFDRRFTHLEVRCQDLKETEGDYRLYWNENHELPENKNIKRLLSIETVDGFRRFWHGDVFIVRFSEDAKAFAYDVHDAPLAIFSHCSLQTIFQNMWEQHYLESVSEQDRYSGAQSEKLEADKAIILERMTPMEKSILSRLPPSTLEYLATTGCDDGALEDSRIEHDPRDPTVVRISVRTKETALDSMGWEGFCSSQLTNVAQSPSKAKRS
;
A
#
# COMPACT_ATOMS: atom_id res chain seq x y z
N MET A 1 -6.10 -5.26 19.39
CA MET A 1 -5.86 -5.20 17.93
C MET A 1 -7.17 -5.45 17.22
N THR A 2 -7.48 -4.68 16.18
CA THR A 2 -8.84 -4.58 15.62
C THR A 2 -8.93 -5.34 14.29
N SER A 3 -9.87 -6.28 14.17
CA SER A 3 -10.11 -7.02 12.93
C SER A 3 -10.54 -6.09 11.79
N ILE A 4 -10.16 -6.39 10.54
CA ILE A 4 -10.58 -5.62 9.34
C ILE A 4 -12.12 -5.54 9.27
N TRP A 5 -12.83 -6.59 9.68
CA TRP A 5 -14.30 -6.60 9.80
C TRP A 5 -14.81 -5.52 10.77
N HIS A 6 -14.17 -5.41 11.94
CA HIS A 6 -14.51 -4.39 12.93
C HIS A 6 -14.17 -2.99 12.41
N LEU A 7 -13.01 -2.81 11.76
CA LEU A 7 -12.65 -1.53 11.12
C LEU A 7 -13.62 -1.17 10.01
N ALA A 8 -14.07 -2.12 9.20
CA ALA A 8 -15.09 -1.88 8.21
C ALA A 8 -16.44 -1.55 8.86
N ASN A 9 -16.67 -1.88 10.14
CA ASN A 9 -17.97 -1.88 10.85
C ASN A 9 -18.98 -2.86 10.20
N ILE A 10 -18.50 -4.00 9.74
CA ILE A 10 -19.30 -5.05 9.10
C ILE A 10 -18.98 -6.35 9.81
N SER A 11 -20.00 -7.07 10.28
CA SER A 11 -19.76 -8.43 10.77
C SER A 11 -19.47 -9.36 9.57
N GLN A 12 -18.49 -10.26 9.73
CA GLN A 12 -18.19 -11.28 8.72
C GLN A 12 -19.45 -12.07 8.33
N LEU A 13 -20.31 -12.35 9.32
CA LEU A 13 -21.58 -13.04 9.17
C LEU A 13 -22.54 -12.29 8.24
N ASP A 14 -22.65 -10.97 8.42
CA ASP A 14 -23.53 -10.12 7.63
C ASP A 14 -23.06 -10.01 6.19
N PHE A 15 -21.75 -9.86 5.99
CA PHE A 15 -21.16 -9.81 4.65
C PHE A 15 -21.40 -11.13 3.92
N ALA A 16 -21.06 -12.27 4.54
CA ALA A 16 -21.25 -13.59 3.97
C ALA A 16 -22.73 -13.87 3.66
N ALA A 17 -23.65 -13.46 4.52
CA ALA A 17 -25.08 -13.59 4.31
C ALA A 17 -25.55 -12.75 3.11
N SER A 18 -25.09 -11.49 3.03
CA SER A 18 -25.42 -10.58 1.92
C SER A 18 -24.92 -11.13 0.58
N ALA A 19 -23.66 -11.54 0.51
CA ALA A 19 -23.06 -12.14 -0.68
C ALA A 19 -23.80 -13.42 -1.11
N THR A 20 -24.21 -14.26 -0.14
CA THR A 20 -24.98 -15.48 -0.42
C THR A 20 -26.37 -15.18 -0.95
N LEU A 21 -27.07 -14.18 -0.41
CA LEU A 21 -28.36 -13.74 -0.95
C LEU A 21 -28.22 -13.20 -2.36
N LEU A 22 -27.18 -12.41 -2.65
CA LEU A 22 -26.95 -11.87 -3.98
C LEU A 22 -26.64 -12.99 -4.99
N ALA A 23 -25.81 -13.97 -4.62
CA ALA A 23 -25.54 -15.15 -5.45
C ALA A 23 -26.81 -15.96 -5.75
N LEU A 24 -27.72 -16.10 -4.77
CA LEU A 24 -29.02 -16.74 -4.96
C LEU A 24 -29.94 -15.92 -5.88
N ALA A 25 -30.00 -14.59 -5.67
CA ALA A 25 -30.81 -13.69 -6.46
C ALA A 25 -30.36 -13.65 -7.93
N ALA A 26 -29.05 -13.68 -8.17
CA ALA A 26 -28.45 -13.71 -9.50
C ALA A 26 -28.62 -15.06 -10.21
N ARG A 27 -29.07 -16.13 -9.56
CA ARG A 27 -29.35 -17.45 -10.18
C ARG A 27 -28.22 -17.98 -11.06
N LYS A 28 -26.96 -17.74 -10.65
CA LYS A 28 -25.71 -18.09 -11.38
C LYS A 28 -25.43 -17.28 -12.65
N GLN A 29 -26.23 -16.26 -12.94
CA GLN A 29 -25.91 -15.24 -13.95
C GLN A 29 -24.89 -14.24 -13.40
N SER A 30 -24.36 -13.41 -14.29
CA SER A 30 -23.39 -12.38 -13.97
C SER A 30 -24.12 -11.07 -13.66
N VAL A 31 -23.65 -10.30 -12.69
CA VAL A 31 -24.21 -8.97 -12.37
C VAL A 31 -23.67 -7.96 -13.38
N SER A 32 -24.53 -7.15 -13.98
CA SER A 32 -24.12 -6.11 -14.93
C SER A 32 -23.41 -4.97 -14.21
N ALA A 33 -22.47 -4.30 -14.88
CA ALA A 33 -21.96 -3.04 -14.37
C ALA A 33 -23.06 -1.96 -14.52
N PRO A 34 -23.17 -1.00 -13.58
CA PRO A 34 -23.97 0.19 -13.85
C PRO A 34 -23.34 0.91 -15.05
N GLU A 35 -24.12 1.13 -16.11
CA GLU A 35 -23.74 1.98 -17.23
C GLU A 35 -23.30 3.34 -16.66
N GLN A 36 -22.08 3.79 -17.01
CA GLN A 36 -21.68 5.17 -16.71
C GLN A 36 -22.55 6.08 -17.59
N PRO A 37 -23.02 7.25 -17.10
CA PRO A 37 -23.83 8.15 -17.92
C PRO A 37 -23.00 8.64 -19.11
N ASP A 38 -23.46 8.27 -20.31
CA ASP A 38 -22.78 8.50 -21.58
C ASP A 38 -22.59 9.98 -21.91
N ILE A 39 -21.43 10.28 -22.49
CA ILE A 39 -21.24 11.47 -23.32
C ILE A 39 -22.04 11.23 -24.60
N GLU A 40 -23.02 12.10 -24.85
CA GLU A 40 -23.95 12.02 -25.99
C GLU A 40 -23.23 11.84 -27.34
N CYS A 41 -23.52 10.74 -28.03
CA CYS A 41 -23.29 10.61 -29.47
C CYS A 41 -24.51 9.96 -30.14
N SER A 42 -25.33 10.84 -30.72
CA SER A 42 -26.19 10.70 -31.91
C SER A 42 -26.83 9.35 -32.27
N ASP A 43 -28.17 9.40 -32.32
CA ASP A 43 -29.12 8.47 -32.94
C ASP A 43 -28.64 7.73 -34.20
N GLY A 44 -28.98 6.44 -34.25
CA GLY A 44 -29.16 5.71 -35.51
C GLY A 44 -29.11 4.18 -35.41
N SER A 45 -30.30 3.57 -35.42
CA SER A 45 -30.59 2.19 -35.87
C SER A 45 -30.47 1.04 -34.87
N ASP A 46 -31.64 0.50 -34.49
CA ASP A 46 -31.83 -0.83 -33.90
C ASP A 46 -31.18 -1.92 -34.77
N SER A 47 -30.16 -2.58 -34.25
CA SER A 47 -29.79 -3.94 -34.67
C SER A 47 -29.20 -4.71 -33.50
N GLU A 48 -29.88 -5.77 -33.08
CA GLU A 48 -29.36 -6.80 -32.17
C GLU A 48 -28.17 -7.52 -32.83
N TYR A 49 -26.94 -7.05 -32.57
CA TYR A 49 -25.74 -7.84 -32.83
C TYR A 49 -24.73 -7.68 -31.69
N GLU A 50 -24.33 -8.83 -31.15
CA GLU A 50 -23.20 -9.00 -30.23
C GLU A 50 -21.92 -8.49 -30.93
N GLU A 51 -21.50 -7.27 -30.65
CA GLU A 51 -20.19 -6.77 -31.07
C GLU A 51 -19.33 -6.33 -29.88
N ASP A 52 -18.06 -6.73 -30.00
CA ASP A 52 -16.86 -6.18 -29.35
C ASP A 52 -16.21 -6.86 -28.13
N GLU A 53 -16.25 -8.20 -28.03
CA GLU A 53 -15.34 -8.98 -27.15
C GLU A 53 -14.09 -9.55 -27.89
N GLY A 54 -13.85 -9.16 -29.14
CA GLY A 54 -13.04 -9.94 -30.09
C GLY A 54 -11.54 -9.63 -30.16
N GLU A 55 -11.11 -8.40 -29.87
CA GLU A 55 -9.72 -7.98 -30.13
C GLU A 55 -8.78 -8.22 -28.95
N GLU A 56 -9.24 -8.04 -27.71
CA GLU A 56 -8.41 -8.11 -26.49
C GLU A 56 -8.22 -9.54 -25.95
N GLU A 57 -9.02 -10.52 -26.44
CA GLU A 57 -8.97 -11.92 -26.01
C GLU A 57 -7.67 -12.67 -26.40
N PHE A 58 -6.83 -12.06 -27.25
CA PHE A 58 -5.78 -12.77 -27.99
C PHE A 58 -4.38 -12.12 -28.00
N ALA A 59 -4.17 -11.00 -27.31
CA ALA A 59 -2.87 -10.29 -27.30
C ALA A 59 -1.69 -11.13 -26.79
N THR A 60 -1.93 -12.17 -25.98
CA THR A 60 -0.87 -13.06 -25.45
C THR A 60 -0.55 -14.28 -26.33
N SER A 61 -1.32 -14.50 -27.40
CA SER A 61 -1.24 -15.69 -28.28
C SER A 61 -0.85 -15.36 -29.71
N ARG A 62 -0.74 -14.06 -30.08
CA ARG A 62 -0.09 -13.67 -31.33
C ARG A 62 1.32 -14.29 -31.34
N PRO A 63 1.79 -14.81 -32.47
CA PRO A 63 3.16 -15.23 -32.60
C PRO A 63 4.03 -14.01 -32.36
N THR A 64 4.55 -13.87 -31.15
CA THR A 64 5.57 -12.88 -30.85
C THR A 64 6.81 -13.36 -31.58
N ALA A 65 6.93 -12.94 -32.83
CA ALA A 65 8.15 -13.09 -33.61
C ALA A 65 9.33 -12.47 -32.85
N ARG A 66 9.09 -11.59 -31.87
CA ARG A 66 10.08 -11.01 -30.96
C ARG A 66 9.49 -10.74 -29.57
N LEU A 67 9.70 -11.65 -28.61
CA LEU A 67 9.38 -11.39 -27.19
C LEU A 67 10.20 -10.23 -26.59
N THR A 68 11.22 -9.76 -27.31
CA THR A 68 12.03 -8.57 -26.98
C THR A 68 11.29 -7.23 -27.16
N GLU A 69 10.11 -7.21 -27.76
CA GLU A 69 9.31 -5.99 -28.00
C GLU A 69 8.15 -5.81 -26.99
N ILE A 70 7.93 -6.78 -26.09
CA ILE A 70 6.90 -6.65 -25.04
C ILE A 70 7.45 -5.75 -23.93
N PRO A 71 6.68 -4.73 -23.48
CA PRO A 71 7.04 -3.96 -22.29
C PRO A 71 7.32 -4.87 -21.09
N ARG A 72 8.36 -4.57 -20.30
CA ARG A 72 8.78 -5.42 -19.16
C ARG A 72 7.60 -5.76 -18.24
N ASP A 73 6.78 -4.78 -17.88
CA ASP A 73 5.62 -4.97 -17.01
C ASP A 73 4.57 -5.92 -17.61
N ALA A 74 4.32 -5.84 -18.92
CA ALA A 74 3.37 -6.73 -19.60
C ALA A 74 3.90 -8.19 -19.66
N LEU A 75 5.22 -8.39 -19.70
CA LEU A 75 5.82 -9.72 -19.60
C LEU A 75 5.64 -10.31 -18.18
N ILE A 76 5.76 -9.48 -17.14
CA ILE A 76 5.47 -9.89 -15.75
C ILE A 76 4.00 -10.27 -15.59
N ASP A 77 3.06 -9.45 -16.09
CA ASP A 77 1.62 -9.74 -16.04
C ASP A 77 1.30 -11.08 -16.72
N LYS A 78 1.88 -11.30 -17.91
CA LYS A 78 1.74 -12.54 -18.67
C LYS A 78 2.33 -13.72 -17.90
N PHE A 79 3.50 -13.57 -17.31
CA PHE A 79 4.14 -14.58 -16.48
C PHE A 79 3.25 -14.99 -15.30
N LEU A 80 2.74 -14.02 -14.52
CA LEU A 80 1.90 -14.27 -13.35
C LEU A 80 0.58 -14.98 -13.70
N ASN A 81 -0.03 -14.60 -14.82
CA ASN A 81 -1.22 -15.29 -15.33
C ASN A 81 -0.92 -16.73 -15.75
N ARG A 82 0.17 -16.97 -16.49
CA ARG A 82 0.56 -18.33 -16.93
C ARG A 82 0.94 -19.21 -15.76
N LEU A 83 1.61 -18.66 -14.75
CA LEU A 83 1.93 -19.35 -13.51
C LEU A 83 0.63 -19.79 -12.82
N SER A 84 -0.29 -18.85 -12.60
CA SER A 84 -1.58 -19.14 -11.99
C SER A 84 -2.37 -20.21 -12.78
N GLU A 85 -2.37 -20.13 -14.11
CA GLU A 85 -3.01 -21.13 -14.97
C GLU A 85 -2.40 -22.54 -14.83
N VAL A 86 -1.08 -22.65 -14.76
CA VAL A 86 -0.37 -23.94 -14.57
C VAL A 86 -0.73 -24.54 -13.21
N PHE A 87 -0.66 -23.75 -12.14
CA PHE A 87 -0.99 -24.20 -10.79
C PHE A 87 -2.48 -24.52 -10.60
N SER A 88 -3.35 -24.02 -11.49
CA SER A 88 -4.75 -24.44 -11.66
C SER A 88 -4.84 -25.76 -12.44
N ARG A 89 -4.09 -26.78 -11.99
CA ARG A 89 -3.77 -28.00 -12.74
C ARG A 89 -4.93 -28.99 -12.92
N GLU A 90 -6.02 -28.85 -12.17
CA GLU A 90 -7.15 -29.76 -12.20
C GLU A 90 -8.38 -29.09 -12.79
N LYS A 91 -9.19 -29.88 -13.51
CA LYS A 91 -10.50 -29.50 -13.99
C LYS A 91 -11.42 -30.70 -13.79
N SER A 92 -12.58 -30.48 -13.19
CA SER A 92 -13.49 -31.57 -12.83
C SER A 92 -14.22 -32.06 -14.08
N SER A 93 -14.40 -33.38 -14.20
CA SER A 93 -15.20 -33.96 -15.28
C SER A 93 -16.68 -33.60 -15.08
N PRO A 94 -17.46 -33.30 -16.14
CA PRO A 94 -18.90 -33.06 -16.04
C PRO A 94 -19.69 -34.26 -15.48
N GLN A 95 -19.11 -35.46 -15.48
CA GLN A 95 -19.72 -36.66 -14.90
C GLN A 95 -19.60 -36.72 -13.36
N SER A 96 -18.72 -35.92 -12.75
CA SER A 96 -18.71 -35.76 -11.30
C SER A 96 -19.86 -34.84 -10.89
N LYS A 97 -20.87 -35.38 -10.19
CA LYS A 97 -22.09 -34.65 -9.77
C LYS A 97 -21.84 -33.53 -8.73
N GLY A 98 -20.62 -33.02 -8.59
CA GLY A 98 -20.25 -31.96 -7.65
C GLY A 98 -19.67 -30.73 -8.35
N ARG A 99 -20.12 -29.53 -7.94
CA ARG A 99 -19.52 -28.24 -8.31
C ARG A 99 -18.09 -28.17 -7.76
N GLN A 100 -17.11 -28.65 -8.51
CA GLN A 100 -15.70 -28.65 -8.11
C GLN A 100 -14.84 -27.67 -8.93
N ASP A 101 -15.38 -27.01 -9.96
CA ASP A 101 -14.60 -26.12 -10.85
C ASP A 101 -14.03 -24.86 -10.18
N SER A 102 -14.53 -24.47 -9.00
CA SER A 102 -13.99 -23.36 -8.19
C SER A 102 -12.82 -23.76 -7.29
N LYS A 103 -12.55 -25.07 -7.14
CA LYS A 103 -11.52 -25.61 -6.23
C LYS A 103 -10.09 -25.38 -6.68
N HIS A 104 -9.89 -25.08 -7.97
CA HIS A 104 -8.56 -25.06 -8.58
C HIS A 104 -8.12 -23.66 -9.01
N ILE A 105 -8.81 -22.61 -8.57
CA ILE A 105 -8.42 -21.23 -8.89
C ILE A 105 -7.13 -20.89 -8.14
N THR A 106 -6.20 -20.26 -8.85
CA THR A 106 -4.89 -19.83 -8.35
C THR A 106 -4.71 -18.35 -8.66
N ALA A 107 -4.01 -17.64 -7.77
CA ALA A 107 -3.51 -16.29 -8.01
C ALA A 107 -2.02 -16.20 -7.67
N ALA A 108 -1.31 -15.25 -8.27
CA ALA A 108 0.10 -15.01 -8.01
C ALA A 108 0.46 -13.51 -8.05
N ALA A 109 1.49 -13.12 -7.31
CA ALA A 109 2.05 -11.78 -7.33
C ALA A 109 3.58 -11.82 -7.40
N TRP A 110 4.15 -10.75 -7.96
CA TRP A 110 5.58 -10.54 -8.14
C TRP A 110 6.06 -9.46 -7.18
N ILE A 111 7.06 -9.75 -6.34
CA ILE A 111 7.64 -8.84 -5.35
C ILE A 111 9.08 -8.58 -5.76
N LYS A 112 9.37 -7.37 -6.26
CA LYS A 112 10.69 -6.98 -6.79
C LYS A 112 11.77 -7.10 -5.72
N PRO A 113 13.02 -7.46 -6.06
CA PRO A 113 14.11 -7.52 -5.08
C PRO A 113 14.42 -6.16 -4.45
N ASN A 114 15.14 -6.16 -3.33
CA ASN A 114 15.81 -4.99 -2.76
C ASN A 114 17.23 -5.40 -2.32
N ASP A 115 18.00 -4.47 -1.73
CA ASP A 115 19.40 -4.72 -1.33
C ASP A 115 19.57 -5.93 -0.39
N GLU A 116 18.52 -6.33 0.33
CA GLU A 116 18.55 -7.40 1.33
C GLU A 116 17.76 -8.65 0.94
N SER A 117 16.97 -8.63 -0.15
CA SER A 117 16.07 -9.73 -0.52
C SER A 117 16.00 -10.00 -2.01
N SER A 118 15.88 -11.28 -2.32
CA SER A 118 15.73 -11.78 -3.69
C SER A 118 14.33 -11.50 -4.25
N LEU A 119 14.21 -11.62 -5.57
CA LEU A 119 12.92 -11.61 -6.26
C LEU A 119 12.02 -12.70 -5.68
N THR A 120 10.83 -12.34 -5.20
CA THR A 120 9.88 -13.31 -4.64
C THR A 120 8.60 -13.34 -5.47
N ILE A 121 8.17 -14.55 -5.84
CA ILE A 121 6.86 -14.82 -6.45
C ILE A 121 6.03 -15.59 -5.43
N ILE A 122 4.94 -14.98 -4.99
CA ILE A 122 3.98 -15.63 -4.10
C ILE A 122 2.79 -16.16 -4.90
N TYR A 123 2.28 -17.34 -4.54
CA TYR A 123 1.07 -17.90 -5.16
C TYR A 123 0.10 -18.47 -4.12
N ALA A 124 -1.20 -18.44 -4.42
CA ALA A 124 -2.26 -18.93 -3.54
C ALA A 124 -3.28 -19.74 -4.33
N LYS A 125 -3.98 -20.67 -3.66
CA LYS A 125 -5.03 -21.50 -4.24
C LYS A 125 -6.28 -21.51 -3.35
N ASN A 126 -7.46 -21.59 -3.96
CA ASN A 126 -8.74 -21.61 -3.23
C ASN A 126 -8.87 -22.75 -2.21
N GLU A 127 -8.26 -23.90 -2.47
CA GLU A 127 -8.24 -25.06 -1.55
C GLU A 127 -6.88 -25.22 -0.85
N GLY A 128 -6.02 -24.20 -0.95
CA GLY A 128 -4.63 -24.26 -0.51
C GLY A 128 -3.73 -25.07 -1.48
N PRO A 129 -2.41 -24.84 -1.41
CA PRO A 129 -1.44 -25.62 -2.17
C PRO A 129 -1.14 -26.95 -1.50
N ASP A 130 -1.17 -28.02 -2.29
CA ASP A 130 -0.82 -29.38 -1.83
C ASP A 130 0.65 -29.72 -2.06
N ASP A 131 1.08 -30.92 -1.66
CA ASP A 131 2.47 -31.35 -1.76
C ASP A 131 2.99 -31.39 -3.21
N ARG A 132 2.13 -31.74 -4.18
CA ARG A 132 2.50 -31.71 -5.60
C ARG A 132 2.69 -30.27 -6.08
N ASP A 133 1.90 -29.32 -5.59
CA ASP A 133 2.09 -27.90 -5.88
C ASP A 133 3.45 -27.40 -5.33
N ARG A 134 3.78 -27.75 -4.08
CA ARG A 134 5.05 -27.37 -3.45
C ARG A 134 6.26 -27.96 -4.16
N GLN A 135 6.18 -29.23 -4.57
CA GLN A 135 7.24 -29.88 -5.34
C GLN A 135 7.40 -29.25 -6.73
N MET A 136 6.30 -28.93 -7.41
CA MET A 136 6.34 -28.22 -8.69
C MET A 136 6.92 -26.82 -8.54
N SER A 137 6.52 -26.03 -7.53
CA SER A 137 7.06 -24.68 -7.31
C SER A 137 8.57 -24.69 -7.04
N SER A 138 9.05 -25.64 -6.22
CA SER A 138 10.49 -25.80 -5.94
C SER A 138 11.31 -26.17 -7.20
N ARG A 139 10.75 -27.04 -8.06
CA ARG A 139 11.38 -27.42 -9.32
C ARG A 139 11.40 -26.28 -10.32
N LEU A 140 10.26 -25.59 -10.47
CA LEU A 140 10.14 -24.44 -11.35
C LEU A 140 11.09 -23.32 -10.91
N GLN A 141 11.20 -23.05 -9.60
CA GLN A 141 12.16 -22.11 -9.04
C GLN A 141 13.59 -22.45 -9.45
N SER A 142 14.03 -23.69 -9.18
CA SER A 142 15.39 -24.14 -9.53
C SER A 142 15.67 -24.02 -11.03
N TRP A 143 14.67 -24.35 -11.86
CA TRP A 143 14.79 -24.26 -13.31
C TRP A 143 14.86 -22.82 -13.82
N LEU A 144 14.02 -21.91 -13.30
CA LEU A 144 14.05 -20.48 -13.63
C LEU A 144 15.42 -19.87 -13.29
N ARG A 145 15.95 -20.16 -12.09
CA ARG A 145 17.30 -19.73 -11.68
C ARG A 145 18.37 -20.22 -12.64
N ALA A 146 18.31 -21.49 -13.04
CA ALA A 146 19.29 -22.08 -13.94
C ALA A 146 19.29 -21.44 -15.34
N ILE A 147 18.11 -21.13 -15.89
CA ILE A 147 17.99 -20.43 -17.18
C ILE A 147 18.54 -19.01 -17.07
N ALA A 148 18.14 -18.27 -16.04
CA ALA A 148 18.60 -16.90 -15.82
C ALA A 148 20.13 -16.84 -15.63
N ALA A 149 20.69 -17.71 -14.80
CA ALA A 149 22.13 -17.76 -14.54
C ALA A 149 22.98 -18.21 -15.74
N SER A 150 22.44 -19.10 -16.59
CA SER A 150 23.17 -19.61 -17.75
C SER A 150 22.98 -18.77 -19.02
N GLY A 151 21.93 -17.93 -19.07
CA GLY A 151 21.50 -17.23 -20.27
C GLY A 151 21.08 -18.17 -21.42
N ARG A 152 20.82 -19.45 -21.12
CA ARG A 152 20.57 -20.50 -22.12
C ARG A 152 19.35 -21.33 -21.75
N THR A 153 18.66 -21.80 -22.78
CA THR A 153 17.47 -22.63 -22.64
C THR A 153 17.79 -24.05 -23.10
N PRO A 154 17.54 -25.08 -22.28
CA PRO A 154 17.67 -26.45 -22.75
C PRO A 154 16.68 -26.72 -23.89
N PRO A 155 17.00 -27.61 -24.85
CA PRO A 155 16.02 -28.05 -25.82
C PRO A 155 14.82 -28.67 -25.11
N MET A 156 13.60 -28.21 -25.45
CA MET A 156 12.37 -28.60 -24.74
C MET A 156 12.14 -30.12 -24.67
N ARG A 157 12.55 -30.87 -25.69
CA ARG A 157 12.43 -32.35 -25.70
C ARG A 157 13.28 -33.02 -24.62
N THR A 158 14.40 -32.40 -24.25
CA THR A 158 15.33 -32.90 -23.23
C THR A 158 15.16 -32.20 -21.89
N ASP A 159 14.26 -31.23 -21.80
CA ASP A 159 14.05 -30.45 -20.58
C ASP A 159 13.16 -31.21 -19.59
N LYS A 160 13.74 -31.50 -18.42
CA LYS A 160 13.04 -32.20 -17.33
C LYS A 160 11.87 -31.40 -16.76
N ILE A 161 11.87 -30.06 -16.83
CA ILE A 161 10.70 -29.28 -16.40
C ILE A 161 9.52 -29.51 -17.35
N TRP A 162 9.77 -29.80 -18.63
CA TRP A 162 8.72 -30.02 -19.61
C TRP A 162 8.17 -31.45 -19.52
N SER A 163 9.03 -32.44 -19.72
CA SER A 163 8.66 -33.85 -19.92
C SER A 163 9.17 -34.83 -18.85
N GLY A 164 9.83 -34.35 -17.80
CA GLY A 164 10.29 -35.21 -16.70
C GLY A 164 9.16 -35.69 -15.79
N ASP A 165 9.48 -36.60 -14.87
CA ASP A 165 8.57 -37.01 -13.78
C ASP A 165 8.20 -35.77 -12.97
N LEU A 166 6.91 -35.45 -12.79
CA LEU A 166 6.46 -34.17 -12.23
C LEU A 166 6.94 -32.92 -13.02
N GLY A 167 7.15 -33.05 -14.33
CA GLY A 167 7.25 -31.92 -15.26
C GLY A 167 5.88 -31.28 -15.54
N LEU A 168 5.85 -30.17 -16.26
CA LEU A 168 4.64 -29.40 -16.57
C LEU A 168 3.55 -30.24 -17.24
N VAL A 169 3.93 -31.12 -18.16
CA VAL A 169 2.99 -32.02 -18.86
C VAL A 169 2.39 -33.05 -17.89
N ASP A 170 3.21 -33.67 -17.05
CA ASP A 170 2.71 -34.64 -16.06
C ASP A 170 1.88 -33.99 -14.95
N TYR A 171 2.33 -32.84 -14.48
CA TYR A 171 1.66 -32.07 -13.43
C TYR A 171 0.26 -31.60 -13.86
N THR A 172 0.08 -31.24 -15.13
CA THR A 172 -1.21 -30.81 -15.70
C THR A 172 -1.99 -31.93 -16.40
N ARG A 173 -1.52 -33.18 -16.33
CA ARG A 173 -2.06 -34.36 -17.03
C ARG A 173 -3.59 -34.47 -16.98
N ARG A 174 -4.18 -34.32 -15.78
CA ARG A 174 -5.64 -34.42 -15.59
C ARG A 174 -6.41 -33.39 -16.41
N ARG A 175 -5.92 -32.14 -16.45
CA ARG A 175 -6.54 -31.06 -17.22
C ARG A 175 -6.31 -31.22 -18.72
N LEU A 176 -5.15 -31.71 -19.15
CA LEU A 176 -4.91 -32.05 -20.55
C LEU A 176 -5.89 -33.14 -21.02
N TRP A 177 -6.04 -34.20 -20.24
CA TRP A 177 -6.95 -35.30 -20.54
C TRP A 177 -8.40 -34.85 -20.69
N TYR A 178 -8.87 -33.94 -19.83
CA TYR A 178 -10.18 -33.33 -19.98
C TYR A 178 -10.37 -32.73 -21.38
N HIS A 179 -9.43 -31.92 -21.87
CA HIS A 179 -9.56 -31.26 -23.17
C HIS A 179 -9.38 -32.21 -24.35
N ILE A 180 -8.50 -33.21 -24.22
CA ILE A 180 -8.39 -34.31 -25.20
C ILE A 180 -9.73 -35.04 -25.33
N SER A 181 -10.39 -35.36 -24.21
CA SER A 181 -11.70 -36.03 -24.24
C SER A 181 -12.79 -35.19 -24.91
N GLN A 182 -12.75 -33.86 -24.76
CA GLN A 182 -13.69 -32.95 -25.43
C GLN A 182 -13.48 -32.94 -26.94
N ILE A 183 -12.23 -32.95 -27.41
CA ILE A 183 -11.90 -33.05 -28.84
C ILE A 183 -12.40 -34.39 -29.40
N ASN A 184 -12.15 -35.50 -28.70
CA ASN A 184 -12.58 -36.84 -29.14
C ASN A 184 -14.11 -36.98 -29.23
N GLN A 185 -14.87 -36.31 -28.34
CA GLN A 185 -16.33 -36.28 -28.39
C GLN A 185 -16.90 -35.48 -29.58
N GLN A 186 -16.06 -34.74 -30.30
CA GLN A 186 -16.44 -33.79 -31.33
C GLN A 186 -15.70 -34.05 -32.66
N SER A 187 -15.44 -35.32 -32.99
CA SER A 187 -14.69 -35.72 -34.19
C SER A 187 -15.22 -35.11 -35.49
N GLN A 188 -16.55 -35.10 -35.69
CA GLN A 188 -17.17 -34.50 -36.88
C GLN A 188 -16.87 -32.99 -37.03
N LEU A 189 -16.76 -32.28 -35.91
CA LEU A 189 -16.40 -30.85 -35.92
C LEU A 189 -14.91 -30.63 -36.18
N MET A 190 -14.06 -31.61 -35.86
CA MET A 190 -12.63 -31.59 -36.20
C MET A 190 -12.41 -31.83 -37.69
N ASP A 191 -13.17 -32.73 -38.32
CA ASP A 191 -13.10 -32.98 -39.76
C ASP A 191 -13.47 -31.71 -40.55
N ALA A 192 -14.61 -31.09 -40.20
CA ALA A 192 -15.03 -29.82 -40.78
C ALA A 192 -14.05 -28.67 -40.49
N LEU A 193 -13.41 -28.66 -39.30
CA LEU A 193 -12.36 -27.69 -39.00
C LEU A 193 -11.13 -27.92 -39.89
N ALA A 194 -10.73 -29.17 -40.13
CA ALA A 194 -9.58 -29.51 -40.96
C ALA A 194 -9.79 -29.08 -42.42
N GLU A 195 -10.96 -29.34 -42.99
CA GLU A 195 -11.32 -28.92 -44.36
C GLU A 195 -11.22 -27.40 -44.53
N ARG A 196 -11.67 -26.65 -43.52
CA ARG A 196 -11.62 -25.18 -43.52
C ARG A 196 -10.25 -24.59 -43.25
N SER A 197 -9.35 -25.34 -42.62
CA SER A 197 -8.03 -24.87 -42.20
C SER A 197 -7.01 -24.76 -43.36
N GLY A 198 -7.42 -25.04 -44.60
CA GLY A 198 -6.56 -24.96 -45.78
C GLY A 198 -5.27 -25.78 -45.61
N ILE A 199 -4.12 -25.11 -45.75
CA ILE A 199 -2.79 -25.74 -45.61
C ILE A 199 -2.56 -26.35 -44.23
N TYR A 200 -3.28 -25.90 -43.20
CA TYR A 200 -3.17 -26.40 -41.82
C TYR A 200 -4.12 -27.54 -41.50
N GLY A 201 -4.98 -27.96 -42.45
CA GLY A 201 -5.89 -29.09 -42.26
C GLY A 201 -5.16 -30.37 -41.86
N SER A 202 -3.97 -30.61 -42.41
CA SER A 202 -3.10 -31.73 -42.04
C SER A 202 -2.67 -31.70 -40.55
N ILE A 203 -2.47 -30.51 -39.97
CA ILE A 203 -2.13 -30.35 -38.54
C ILE A 203 -3.35 -30.61 -37.67
N VAL A 204 -4.55 -30.18 -38.09
CA VAL A 204 -5.81 -30.47 -37.39
C VAL A 204 -6.09 -31.98 -37.38
N ILE A 205 -5.94 -32.65 -38.52
CA ILE A 205 -6.07 -34.11 -38.63
C ILE A 205 -5.03 -34.81 -37.75
N CYS A 206 -3.78 -34.35 -37.77
CA CYS A 206 -2.73 -34.88 -36.90
C CYS A 206 -3.12 -34.76 -35.41
N LEU A 207 -3.62 -33.60 -34.99
CA LEU A 207 -4.09 -33.39 -33.61
C LEU A 207 -5.24 -34.34 -33.27
N GLN A 208 -6.22 -34.48 -34.16
CA GLN A 208 -7.36 -35.38 -33.98
C GLN A 208 -6.90 -36.83 -33.84
N CYS A 209 -5.98 -37.30 -34.69
CA CYS A 209 -5.42 -38.65 -34.60
C CYS A 209 -4.65 -38.87 -33.29
N LEU A 210 -3.83 -37.91 -32.86
CA LEU A 210 -3.10 -38.00 -31.60
C LEU A 210 -4.05 -38.03 -30.40
N CYS A 211 -5.09 -37.19 -30.39
CA CYS A 211 -6.12 -37.19 -29.36
C CYS A 211 -6.91 -38.50 -29.35
N GLY A 212 -7.27 -39.05 -30.51
CA GLY A 212 -8.02 -40.30 -30.65
C GLY A 212 -7.24 -41.52 -30.14
N ASN A 213 -5.92 -41.50 -30.25
CA ASN A 213 -5.03 -42.55 -29.74
C ASN A 213 -4.64 -42.38 -28.28
N ALA A 214 -4.93 -41.22 -27.68
CA ALA A 214 -4.59 -40.96 -26.29
C ALA A 214 -5.52 -41.75 -25.36
N THR A 215 -4.97 -42.26 -24.26
CA THR A 215 -5.69 -42.95 -23.19
C THR A 215 -5.38 -42.28 -21.84
N VAL A 216 -6.10 -42.65 -20.78
CA VAL A 216 -5.83 -42.15 -19.42
C VAL A 216 -4.38 -42.44 -18.99
N ASP A 217 -3.80 -43.53 -19.51
CA ASP A 217 -2.45 -43.99 -19.23
C ASP A 217 -1.42 -43.51 -20.26
N SER A 218 -1.79 -42.56 -21.12
CA SER A 218 -0.86 -41.98 -22.11
C SER A 218 0.42 -41.48 -21.45
N THR A 219 1.53 -41.72 -22.15
CA THR A 219 2.85 -41.32 -21.69
C THR A 219 2.99 -39.80 -21.71
N VAL A 220 3.92 -39.26 -20.92
CA VAL A 220 4.24 -37.82 -20.92
C VAL A 220 4.64 -37.37 -22.34
N GLN A 221 5.33 -38.21 -23.09
CA GLN A 221 5.72 -37.91 -24.47
C GLN A 221 4.49 -37.77 -25.39
N GLN A 222 3.53 -38.70 -25.34
CA GLN A 222 2.30 -38.60 -26.14
C GLN A 222 1.50 -37.33 -25.83
N LEU A 223 1.36 -36.98 -24.54
CA LEU A 223 0.68 -35.75 -24.12
C LEU A 223 1.44 -34.49 -24.56
N SER A 224 2.77 -34.52 -24.48
CA SER A 224 3.64 -33.45 -25.00
C SER A 224 3.44 -33.25 -26.50
N ASP A 225 3.37 -34.33 -27.28
CA ASP A 225 3.16 -34.24 -28.73
C ASP A 225 1.80 -33.63 -29.07
N ILE A 226 0.73 -34.02 -28.36
CA ILE A 226 -0.60 -33.40 -28.48
C ILE A 226 -0.53 -31.89 -28.21
N VAL A 227 0.07 -31.49 -27.09
CA VAL A 227 0.21 -30.08 -26.71
C VAL A 227 1.02 -29.29 -27.75
N ASN A 228 2.09 -29.89 -28.27
CA ASN A 228 2.93 -29.29 -29.31
C ASN A 228 2.18 -29.07 -30.61
N VAL A 229 1.41 -30.06 -31.06
CA VAL A 229 0.60 -29.95 -32.28
C VAL A 229 -0.52 -28.92 -32.10
N ALA A 230 -1.24 -28.94 -30.97
CA ALA A 230 -2.24 -27.92 -30.65
C ALA A 230 -1.63 -26.51 -30.65
N HIS A 231 -0.38 -26.35 -30.19
CA HIS A 231 0.31 -25.08 -30.17
C HIS A 231 0.76 -24.58 -31.56
N MET A 232 0.97 -25.47 -32.53
CA MET A 232 1.21 -25.08 -33.93
C MET A 232 -0.04 -24.48 -34.58
N LEU A 233 -1.25 -24.86 -34.15
CA LEU A 233 -2.50 -24.30 -34.68
C LEU A 233 -2.75 -22.83 -34.26
N ARG A 234 -1.86 -22.21 -33.47
CA ARG A 234 -2.02 -20.81 -33.04
C ARG A 234 -2.03 -19.80 -34.18
N PHE A 235 -1.36 -20.11 -35.28
CA PHE A 235 -1.17 -19.18 -36.41
C PHE A 235 -2.41 -19.04 -37.29
N VAL A 236 -3.32 -20.00 -37.20
CA VAL A 236 -4.49 -20.16 -38.08
C VAL A 236 -5.77 -19.71 -37.38
N TRP A 237 -5.66 -19.33 -36.09
CA TRP A 237 -6.79 -19.19 -35.19
C TRP A 237 -7.79 -18.10 -35.60
N HIS A 238 -7.30 -17.05 -36.26
CA HIS A 238 -8.10 -15.90 -36.65
C HIS A 238 -9.12 -16.24 -37.74
N GLU A 239 -8.86 -17.27 -38.55
CA GLU A 239 -9.72 -17.70 -39.66
C GLU A 239 -10.99 -18.44 -39.19
N PHE A 240 -11.10 -18.79 -37.90
CA PHE A 240 -12.19 -19.60 -37.36
C PHE A 240 -13.14 -18.85 -36.42
N LYS A 241 -12.98 -17.53 -36.26
CA LYS A 241 -13.74 -16.74 -35.27
C LYS A 241 -15.24 -16.62 -35.59
N GLU A 242 -15.63 -16.70 -36.85
CA GLU A 242 -17.00 -16.38 -37.30
C GLU A 242 -18.02 -17.53 -37.15
N ASP A 243 -17.60 -18.74 -36.74
CA ASP A 243 -18.51 -19.90 -36.67
C ASP A 243 -18.76 -20.41 -35.24
N VAL A 244 -19.94 -20.06 -34.73
CA VAL A 244 -20.47 -20.46 -33.42
C VAL A 244 -20.52 -22.00 -33.24
N LYS A 245 -20.56 -22.78 -34.32
CA LYS A 245 -20.64 -24.26 -34.24
C LYS A 245 -19.34 -24.91 -33.74
N HIS A 246 -18.19 -24.26 -33.91
CA HIS A 246 -16.87 -24.84 -33.58
C HIS A 246 -16.31 -24.38 -32.22
N THR A 247 -17.03 -23.49 -31.50
CA THR A 247 -16.50 -22.80 -30.31
C THR A 247 -15.99 -23.74 -29.20
N LYS A 248 -16.60 -24.93 -29.01
CA LYS A 248 -16.18 -25.89 -27.96
C LYS A 248 -14.87 -26.63 -28.28
N VAL A 249 -14.73 -27.12 -29.52
CA VAL A 249 -13.50 -27.75 -30.01
C VAL A 249 -12.36 -26.75 -29.95
N LEU A 250 -12.61 -25.56 -30.49
CA LEU A 250 -11.65 -24.46 -30.50
C LEU A 250 -11.25 -24.08 -29.07
N LYS A 251 -12.18 -23.94 -28.13
CA LYS A 251 -11.84 -23.72 -26.70
C LYS A 251 -10.94 -24.84 -26.14
N SER A 252 -11.12 -26.09 -26.54
CA SER A 252 -10.31 -27.21 -26.07
C SER A 252 -8.90 -27.22 -26.66
N ILE A 253 -8.76 -27.00 -27.97
CA ILE A 253 -7.44 -26.84 -28.63
C ILE A 253 -6.70 -25.66 -27.99
N ASN A 254 -7.40 -24.55 -27.74
CA ASN A 254 -6.85 -23.38 -27.05
C ASN A 254 -6.28 -23.72 -25.69
N MET A 255 -6.98 -24.51 -24.89
CA MET A 255 -6.51 -24.88 -23.55
C MET A 255 -5.30 -25.80 -23.61
N LEU A 256 -5.23 -26.72 -24.57
CA LEU A 256 -4.06 -27.57 -24.77
C LEU A 256 -2.80 -26.75 -25.10
N ARG A 257 -2.90 -25.81 -26.04
CA ARG A 257 -1.73 -25.00 -26.44
C ARG A 257 -1.18 -24.07 -25.35
N ARG A 258 -2.00 -23.70 -24.35
CA ARG A 258 -1.59 -22.78 -23.27
C ARG A 258 -0.44 -23.31 -22.45
N LEU A 259 -0.32 -24.62 -22.29
CA LEU A 259 0.77 -25.21 -21.51
C LEU A 259 2.14 -24.93 -22.15
N ARG A 260 2.27 -25.10 -23.47
CA ARG A 260 3.49 -24.73 -24.19
C ARG A 260 3.73 -23.23 -24.18
N ALA A 261 2.68 -22.42 -24.33
CA ALA A 261 2.80 -20.98 -24.23
C ALA A 261 3.27 -20.51 -22.83
N ALA A 262 2.89 -21.22 -21.76
CA ALA A 262 3.38 -20.97 -20.41
C ALA A 262 4.88 -21.30 -20.28
N TYR A 263 5.31 -22.46 -20.78
CA TYR A 263 6.73 -22.84 -20.82
C TYR A 263 7.58 -21.80 -21.57
N GLU A 264 7.15 -21.37 -22.76
CA GLU A 264 7.85 -20.34 -23.54
C GLU A 264 7.86 -18.99 -22.79
N CYS A 265 6.76 -18.61 -22.14
CA CYS A 265 6.68 -17.40 -21.32
C CYS A 265 7.65 -17.43 -20.13
N PHE A 266 7.70 -18.55 -19.39
CA PHE A 266 8.60 -18.69 -18.25
C PHE A 266 10.06 -18.62 -18.69
N THR A 267 10.38 -19.29 -19.79
CA THR A 267 11.71 -19.27 -20.41
C THR A 267 12.12 -17.84 -20.76
N SER A 268 11.28 -17.11 -21.49
CA SER A 268 11.59 -15.74 -21.90
C SER A 268 11.67 -14.79 -20.72
N THR A 269 10.82 -14.96 -19.70
CA THR A 269 10.90 -14.16 -18.47
C THR A 269 12.22 -14.42 -17.76
N ALA A 270 12.64 -15.68 -17.58
CA ALA A 270 13.91 -16.01 -16.95
C ALA A 270 15.13 -15.44 -17.71
N LEU A 271 15.08 -15.40 -19.04
CA LEU A 271 16.14 -14.79 -19.85
C LEU A 271 16.13 -13.25 -19.85
N THR A 272 14.97 -12.63 -19.60
CA THR A 272 14.81 -11.17 -19.68
C THR A 272 15.17 -10.47 -18.37
N PHE A 273 14.89 -11.11 -17.23
CA PHE A 273 15.06 -10.50 -15.91
C PHE A 273 16.23 -11.16 -15.17
N GLU A 274 17.31 -10.41 -14.97
CA GLU A 274 18.52 -10.90 -14.29
C GLU A 274 18.23 -11.36 -12.85
N GLU A 275 17.35 -10.64 -12.16
CA GLU A 275 16.85 -10.98 -10.82
C GLU A 275 16.20 -12.37 -10.72
N MET A 276 15.84 -13.02 -11.84
CA MET A 276 15.35 -14.40 -11.84
C MET A 276 16.42 -15.42 -11.42
N SER A 277 17.71 -15.07 -11.50
CA SER A 277 18.81 -15.93 -11.03
C SER A 277 18.72 -16.25 -9.52
N ALA A 278 18.05 -15.38 -8.74
CA ALA A 278 17.84 -15.53 -7.31
C ALA A 278 16.37 -15.78 -6.92
N VAL A 279 15.45 -15.98 -7.88
CA VAL A 279 14.00 -16.00 -7.63
C VAL A 279 13.56 -17.02 -6.57
N GLU A 280 12.62 -16.66 -5.71
CA GLU A 280 11.91 -17.56 -4.80
C GLU A 280 10.45 -17.71 -5.22
N VAL A 281 9.94 -18.94 -5.25
CA VAL A 281 8.54 -19.23 -5.62
C VAL A 281 7.87 -19.93 -4.44
N THR A 282 7.09 -19.19 -3.67
CA THR A 282 6.56 -19.65 -2.37
C THR A 282 5.03 -19.57 -2.31
N PRO A 283 4.37 -20.51 -1.62
CA PRO A 283 2.94 -20.42 -1.38
C PRO A 283 2.61 -19.33 -0.35
N ALA A 284 1.47 -18.65 -0.50
CA ALA A 284 0.95 -17.73 0.50
C ALA A 284 0.61 -18.47 1.81
N CYS A 285 1.16 -18.01 2.93
CA CYS A 285 0.93 -18.57 4.26
C CYS A 285 -0.36 -18.05 4.91
N LEU A 286 -1.49 -18.19 4.22
CA LEU A 286 -2.80 -17.74 4.71
C LEU A 286 -3.85 -18.86 4.69
N PRO A 287 -4.88 -18.79 5.55
CA PRO A 287 -5.99 -19.72 5.47
C PRO A 287 -6.74 -19.54 4.15
N HIS A 288 -7.29 -20.65 3.65
CA HIS A 288 -8.12 -20.68 2.44
C HIS A 288 -9.60 -20.93 2.76
N THR A 289 -9.92 -21.29 4.01
CA THR A 289 -11.29 -21.35 4.54
C THR A 289 -11.34 -20.80 5.97
N GLU A 290 -12.51 -20.35 6.38
CA GLU A 290 -12.82 -19.94 7.76
C GLU A 290 -14.05 -20.70 8.24
N GLU A 291 -14.09 -21.07 9.52
CA GLU A 291 -15.27 -21.72 10.10
C GLU A 291 -16.39 -20.71 10.35
N ILE A 292 -17.64 -21.17 10.20
CA ILE A 292 -18.83 -20.37 10.45
C ILE A 292 -19.87 -21.16 11.24
N ASP A 293 -20.45 -20.51 12.26
CA ASP A 293 -21.60 -21.04 12.99
C ASP A 293 -22.82 -21.09 12.05
N THR A 294 -23.14 -22.30 11.59
CA THR A 294 -24.23 -22.56 10.64
C THR A 294 -25.59 -22.12 11.17
N THR A 295 -25.82 -22.18 12.48
CA THR A 295 -27.08 -21.79 13.10
C THR A 295 -27.23 -20.27 13.08
N ARG A 296 -26.18 -19.54 13.46
CA ARG A 296 -26.15 -18.07 13.40
C ARG A 296 -26.24 -17.58 11.96
N PHE A 297 -25.50 -18.20 11.05
CA PHE A 297 -25.53 -17.85 9.62
C PHE A 297 -26.91 -18.01 9.01
N ARG A 298 -27.54 -19.16 9.24
CA ARG A 298 -28.90 -19.45 8.81
C ARG A 298 -29.92 -18.45 9.36
N LYS A 299 -29.82 -18.12 10.66
CA LYS A 299 -30.69 -17.12 11.29
C LYS A 299 -30.51 -15.77 10.60
N ARG A 300 -29.26 -15.32 10.45
CA ARG A 300 -28.94 -14.02 9.86
C ARG A 300 -29.37 -13.91 8.39
N LEU A 301 -29.16 -14.97 7.60
CA LEU A 301 -29.59 -15.04 6.21
C LEU A 301 -31.10 -14.83 6.06
N ARG A 302 -31.91 -15.45 6.94
CA ARG A 302 -33.38 -15.29 6.94
C ARG A 302 -33.81 -13.90 7.37
N GLU A 303 -33.20 -13.36 8.42
CA GLU A 303 -33.47 -12.00 8.90
C GLU A 303 -33.19 -10.98 7.81
N LEU A 304 -32.02 -11.07 7.16
CA LEU A 304 -31.62 -10.14 6.11
C LEU A 304 -32.52 -10.25 4.88
N ALA A 305 -32.89 -11.47 4.46
CA ALA A 305 -33.85 -11.67 3.39
C ALA A 305 -35.22 -11.03 3.70
N GLY A 306 -35.67 -11.11 4.96
CA GLY A 306 -36.90 -10.45 5.41
C GLY A 306 -36.79 -8.92 5.43
N GLN A 307 -35.67 -8.38 5.92
CA GLN A 307 -35.39 -6.94 5.95
C GLN A 307 -35.37 -6.33 4.54
N LEU A 308 -34.77 -7.04 3.59
CA LEU A 308 -34.67 -6.64 2.18
C LEU A 308 -35.90 -7.02 1.35
N ARG A 309 -36.94 -7.60 1.98
CA ARG A 309 -38.20 -8.03 1.34
C ARG A 309 -37.98 -8.93 0.10
N LEU A 310 -36.95 -9.78 0.14
CA LEU A 310 -36.63 -10.69 -0.96
C LEU A 310 -37.73 -11.76 -1.15
N PRO A 311 -37.86 -12.36 -2.35
CA PRO A 311 -38.89 -13.36 -2.62
C PRO A 311 -38.85 -14.53 -1.63
N LYS A 312 -40.00 -14.88 -1.03
CA LYS A 312 -40.14 -15.95 -0.02
C LYS A 312 -39.65 -17.32 -0.50
N GLY A 313 -39.60 -17.54 -1.82
CA GLY A 313 -39.10 -18.76 -2.45
C GLY A 313 -37.57 -18.86 -2.57
N LEU A 314 -36.84 -17.75 -2.44
CA LEU A 314 -35.39 -17.69 -2.69
C LEU A 314 -34.61 -18.65 -1.78
N LEU A 315 -34.98 -18.70 -0.50
CA LEU A 315 -34.36 -19.57 0.51
C LEU A 315 -34.86 -21.02 0.47
N LYS A 316 -35.87 -21.34 -0.33
CA LYS A 316 -36.41 -22.71 -0.47
C LYS A 316 -35.71 -23.51 -1.56
N THR A 317 -34.82 -22.88 -2.33
CA THR A 317 -34.07 -23.55 -3.40
C THR A 317 -33.09 -24.57 -2.81
N SER A 318 -32.78 -25.63 -3.58
CA SER A 318 -31.79 -26.63 -3.18
C SER A 318 -30.40 -26.01 -2.94
N ASP A 319 -30.02 -25.04 -3.77
CA ASP A 319 -28.79 -24.26 -3.61
C ASP A 319 -28.78 -23.50 -2.28
N ALA A 320 -29.87 -22.82 -1.92
CA ALA A 320 -29.96 -22.12 -0.64
C ALA A 320 -29.85 -23.07 0.56
N GLN A 321 -30.53 -24.22 0.52
CA GLN A 321 -30.42 -25.23 1.59
C GLN A 321 -29.00 -25.78 1.71
N SER A 322 -28.32 -25.99 0.59
CA SER A 322 -26.91 -26.41 0.57
C SER A 322 -25.99 -25.37 1.22
N TYR A 323 -26.13 -24.09 0.87
CA TYR A 323 -25.32 -23.03 1.48
C TYR A 323 -25.60 -22.87 2.98
N MET A 324 -26.86 -22.94 3.39
CA MET A 324 -27.28 -22.85 4.80
C MET A 324 -26.83 -24.05 5.65
N GLY A 325 -26.40 -25.14 5.03
CA GLY A 325 -25.84 -26.32 5.69
C GLY A 325 -24.32 -26.32 5.80
N THR A 326 -23.63 -25.38 5.15
CA THR A 326 -22.17 -25.39 5.06
C THR A 326 -21.54 -24.66 6.24
N SER A 327 -20.55 -25.30 6.91
CA SER A 327 -19.84 -24.77 8.08
C SER A 327 -18.55 -24.02 7.75
N LYS A 328 -18.28 -23.80 6.46
CA LYS A 328 -17.07 -23.15 5.97
C LYS A 328 -17.39 -21.98 5.05
N LEU A 329 -16.68 -20.89 5.25
CA LEU A 329 -16.55 -19.79 4.30
C LEU A 329 -15.25 -20.00 3.51
N HIS A 330 -15.27 -19.62 2.24
CA HIS A 330 -14.15 -19.77 1.32
C HIS A 330 -13.43 -18.43 1.15
N ILE A 331 -12.10 -18.48 1.20
CA ILE A 331 -11.23 -17.35 0.88
C ILE A 331 -10.64 -17.59 -0.50
N HIS A 332 -10.98 -16.69 -1.42
CA HIS A 332 -10.46 -16.77 -2.78
C HIS A 332 -8.96 -16.44 -2.84
N ALA A 333 -8.24 -17.11 -3.74
CA ALA A 333 -6.79 -17.00 -3.91
C ALA A 333 -6.33 -15.55 -4.10
N GLU A 334 -7.09 -14.75 -4.85
CA GLU A 334 -6.78 -13.33 -5.09
C GLU A 334 -6.76 -12.52 -3.79
N MET A 335 -7.68 -12.84 -2.87
CA MET A 335 -7.74 -12.17 -1.57
C MET A 335 -6.65 -12.66 -0.63
N GLN A 336 -6.23 -13.93 -0.74
CA GLN A 336 -5.05 -14.42 -0.02
C GLN A 336 -3.81 -13.64 -0.49
N ILE A 337 -3.61 -13.45 -1.79
CA ILE A 337 -2.49 -12.64 -2.31
C ILE A 337 -2.58 -11.19 -1.83
N LEU A 338 -3.74 -10.53 -2.02
CA LEU A 338 -3.92 -9.13 -1.63
C LEU A 338 -3.66 -8.91 -0.13
N VAL A 339 -4.21 -9.77 0.74
CA VAL A 339 -3.99 -9.68 2.19
C VAL A 339 -2.55 -10.04 2.55
N GLY A 340 -1.93 -11.00 1.86
CA GLY A 340 -0.52 -11.36 2.07
C GLY A 340 0.42 -10.19 1.79
N LEU A 341 0.22 -9.51 0.65
CA LEU A 341 0.96 -8.29 0.31
C LEU A 341 0.67 -7.15 1.29
N ALA A 342 -0.58 -6.99 1.69
CA ALA A 342 -0.99 -5.94 2.62
C ALA A 342 -0.41 -6.12 4.03
N LYS A 343 -0.03 -7.35 4.43
CA LYS A 343 0.54 -7.62 5.77
C LYS A 343 1.97 -7.11 5.93
N ASP A 344 2.72 -7.05 4.85
CA ASP A 344 4.11 -6.64 4.85
C ASP A 344 4.25 -5.34 4.04
N SER A 345 4.50 -4.22 4.73
CA SER A 345 4.66 -2.90 4.10
C SER A 345 5.79 -2.85 3.08
N ASP A 346 6.83 -3.65 3.27
CA ASP A 346 7.94 -3.72 2.34
C ASP A 346 7.52 -4.48 1.08
N TRP A 347 6.86 -5.64 1.23
CA TRP A 347 6.31 -6.37 0.10
C TRP A 347 5.30 -5.54 -0.68
N PHE A 348 4.43 -4.82 0.02
CA PHE A 348 3.46 -3.93 -0.59
C PHE A 348 4.13 -2.89 -1.50
N ARG A 349 5.17 -2.22 -1.03
CA ARG A 349 5.90 -1.19 -1.80
C ARG A 349 6.66 -1.77 -2.99
N ARG A 350 7.24 -2.97 -2.83
CA ARG A 350 8.01 -3.65 -3.89
C ARG A 350 7.18 -4.47 -4.85
N SER A 351 5.90 -4.69 -4.53
CA SER A 351 5.03 -5.51 -5.36
C SER A 351 4.79 -4.87 -6.72
N HIS A 352 4.88 -5.70 -7.76
CA HIS A 352 4.35 -5.36 -9.07
C HIS A 352 2.84 -5.16 -8.95
N ARG A 353 2.31 -4.08 -9.52
CA ARG A 353 0.91 -3.64 -9.35
C ARG A 353 -0.09 -4.46 -10.15
N TYR A 354 0.14 -5.77 -10.26
CA TYR A 354 -0.71 -6.73 -10.95
C TYR A 354 -0.76 -8.06 -10.19
N ILE A 355 -1.96 -8.57 -9.95
CA ILE A 355 -2.21 -9.91 -9.43
C ILE A 355 -2.62 -10.79 -10.62
N GLY A 356 -1.75 -11.75 -10.98
CA GLY A 356 -2.07 -12.72 -12.01
C GLY A 356 -3.05 -13.76 -11.50
N THR A 357 -4.00 -14.16 -12.34
CA THR A 357 -5.08 -15.08 -11.95
C THR A 357 -5.33 -16.14 -13.01
N SER A 358 -5.65 -17.36 -12.57
CA SER A 358 -5.91 -18.49 -13.48
C SER A 358 -7.23 -18.36 -14.25
N LYS A 359 -8.12 -17.49 -13.77
CA LYS A 359 -9.46 -17.19 -14.30
C LYS A 359 -9.76 -15.69 -14.19
N LYS A 360 -10.81 -15.21 -14.86
CA LYS A 360 -11.37 -13.87 -14.61
C LYS A 360 -11.73 -13.72 -13.14
N LEU A 361 -11.72 -12.51 -12.59
CA LEU A 361 -12.09 -12.26 -11.20
C LEU A 361 -13.59 -12.47 -10.95
N CYS A 362 -13.96 -13.01 -9.81
CA CYS A 362 -15.37 -12.96 -9.40
C CYS A 362 -15.79 -11.53 -9.03
N PHE A 363 -17.10 -11.29 -8.93
CA PHE A 363 -17.65 -9.98 -8.57
C PHE A 363 -17.02 -9.42 -7.29
N LEU A 364 -16.96 -10.20 -6.21
CA LEU A 364 -16.46 -9.74 -4.91
C LEU A 364 -14.95 -9.44 -4.93
N CYS A 365 -14.15 -10.30 -5.56
CA CYS A 365 -12.72 -10.07 -5.72
C CYS A 365 -12.46 -8.80 -6.54
N ASN A 366 -13.24 -8.59 -7.61
CA ASN A 366 -13.14 -7.40 -8.45
C ASN A 366 -13.51 -6.12 -7.67
N GLU A 367 -14.66 -6.11 -6.99
CA GLU A 367 -15.11 -4.92 -6.25
C GLU A 367 -14.12 -4.53 -5.16
N ILE A 368 -13.55 -5.50 -4.44
CA ILE A 368 -12.54 -5.22 -3.42
C ILE A 368 -11.25 -4.73 -4.07
N LEU A 369 -10.74 -5.42 -5.09
CA LEU A 369 -9.48 -5.03 -5.74
C LEU A 369 -9.56 -3.64 -6.40
N HIS A 370 -10.69 -3.32 -7.02
CA HIS A 370 -10.94 -2.03 -7.67
C HIS A 370 -11.06 -0.89 -6.66
N ASN A 371 -11.74 -1.13 -5.54
CA ASN A 371 -11.87 -0.14 -4.46
C ASN A 371 -10.66 -0.09 -3.52
N TYR A 372 -9.75 -1.07 -3.60
CA TYR A 372 -8.50 -1.09 -2.87
C TYR A 372 -7.54 -0.05 -3.48
N SER A 373 -7.69 1.17 -2.98
CA SER A 373 -6.87 2.33 -3.35
C SER A 373 -5.98 2.72 -2.18
N ALA A 374 -4.72 2.99 -2.47
CA ALA A 374 -3.85 3.68 -1.52
C ALA A 374 -4.34 5.12 -1.37
N ILE A 375 -4.34 5.63 -0.15
CA ILE A 375 -4.52 7.06 0.10
C ILE A 375 -3.31 7.75 -0.54
N SER A 376 -3.56 8.58 -1.55
CA SER A 376 -2.52 9.32 -2.27
C SER A 376 -2.59 10.82 -1.95
N LEU A 377 -1.43 11.40 -1.65
CA LEU A 377 -1.24 12.83 -1.40
C LEU A 377 -0.90 13.64 -2.65
N GLU A 378 -0.68 12.99 -3.79
CA GLU A 378 -0.19 13.65 -5.01
C GLU A 378 -1.21 13.64 -6.16
N GLY A 379 -2.41 13.08 -5.96
CA GLY A 379 -3.40 13.07 -7.03
C GLY A 379 -4.67 12.26 -6.77
N PRO A 380 -5.49 12.04 -7.83
CA PRO A 380 -6.67 11.21 -7.73
C PRO A 380 -6.29 9.79 -7.30
N ARG A 381 -7.16 9.17 -6.51
CA ARG A 381 -6.94 7.81 -6.01
C ARG A 381 -6.73 6.86 -7.17
N ARG A 382 -5.59 6.18 -7.17
CA ARG A 382 -5.29 5.14 -8.15
C ARG A 382 -5.49 3.77 -7.53
N GLN A 383 -6.03 2.86 -8.32
CA GLN A 383 -6.10 1.45 -7.96
C GLN A 383 -4.68 0.94 -7.69
N THR A 384 -4.48 0.32 -6.54
CA THR A 384 -3.13 -0.15 -6.14
C THR A 384 -2.71 -1.36 -6.97
N PHE A 385 -3.65 -2.29 -7.20
CA PHE A 385 -3.39 -3.54 -7.91
C PHE A 385 -4.40 -3.73 -9.02
N LYS A 386 -3.90 -4.04 -10.21
CA LYS A 386 -4.71 -4.51 -11.33
C LYS A 386 -4.76 -6.04 -11.33
N ALA A 387 -5.71 -6.59 -12.08
CA ALA A 387 -5.80 -8.00 -12.39
C ALA A 387 -6.55 -8.14 -13.72
N ARG A 388 -6.81 -9.38 -14.14
CA ARG A 388 -7.71 -9.65 -15.26
C ARG A 388 -9.12 -9.13 -14.96
N GLU A 389 -9.87 -8.85 -16.00
CA GLU A 389 -11.28 -8.48 -15.92
C GLU A 389 -12.12 -9.44 -15.06
N SER A 390 -13.25 -8.92 -14.58
CA SER A 390 -14.22 -9.71 -13.85
C SER A 390 -15.16 -10.48 -14.78
N HIS A 391 -15.51 -11.71 -14.40
CA HIS A 391 -16.66 -12.42 -14.97
C HIS A 391 -17.97 -12.11 -14.24
N ARG A 392 -17.94 -11.20 -13.25
CA ARG A 392 -19.08 -10.63 -12.52
C ARG A 392 -20.04 -11.62 -11.85
N LYS A 393 -19.69 -12.90 -11.78
CA LYS A 393 -20.45 -13.89 -11.02
C LYS A 393 -20.18 -13.70 -9.53
N VAL A 394 -21.22 -13.78 -8.74
CA VAL A 394 -21.15 -13.71 -7.29
C VAL A 394 -21.03 -15.12 -6.73
N TYR A 395 -19.98 -15.37 -5.94
CA TYR A 395 -19.83 -16.62 -5.21
C TYR A 395 -20.42 -16.50 -3.80
N PRO A 396 -21.24 -17.48 -3.37
CA PRO A 396 -21.75 -17.54 -2.01
C PRO A 396 -20.66 -17.98 -1.04
N LEU A 397 -20.94 -17.87 0.27
CA LEU A 397 -20.04 -18.33 1.34
C LEU A 397 -18.63 -17.73 1.25
N TRP A 398 -18.50 -16.51 0.75
CA TRP A 398 -17.24 -15.83 0.55
C TRP A 398 -16.76 -15.11 1.82
N THR A 399 -15.44 -15.06 2.06
CA THR A 399 -14.83 -14.27 3.15
C THR A 399 -13.39 -13.82 2.83
N LEU A 400 -12.84 -12.97 3.72
CA LEU A 400 -11.42 -12.67 3.85
C LEU A 400 -10.75 -13.45 5.00
N PRO A 401 -9.41 -13.64 4.96
CA PRO A 401 -8.62 -14.18 6.08
C PRO A 401 -8.81 -13.38 7.38
N GLN A 402 -9.01 -14.06 8.50
CA GLN A 402 -9.16 -13.41 9.81
C GLN A 402 -7.84 -12.91 10.43
N SER A 403 -6.68 -13.40 9.98
CA SER A 403 -5.41 -13.20 10.70
C SER A 403 -4.79 -11.80 10.50
N THR A 404 -4.65 -11.11 11.65
CA THR A 404 -3.74 -10.03 12.10
C THR A 404 -3.08 -9.06 11.11
N VAL A 405 -3.40 -7.78 11.39
CA VAL A 405 -2.68 -6.51 11.21
C VAL A 405 -1.86 -6.39 9.93
N ALA A 406 -2.54 -5.99 8.85
CA ALA A 406 -1.89 -5.14 7.87
C ALA A 406 -1.48 -3.82 8.55
N PRO A 407 -0.37 -3.17 8.15
CA PRO A 407 -0.02 -1.83 8.59
C PRO A 407 -1.25 -0.90 8.52
N CYS A 408 -1.33 0.09 9.41
CA CYS A 408 -2.55 0.90 9.59
C CYS A 408 -3.14 1.43 8.27
N VAL A 409 -2.28 1.83 7.32
CA VAL A 409 -2.65 2.26 5.97
C VAL A 409 -3.41 1.17 5.21
N ALA A 410 -2.83 -0.01 5.10
CA ALA A 410 -3.40 -1.13 4.34
C ALA A 410 -4.66 -1.70 5.01
N SER A 411 -4.72 -1.67 6.36
CA SER A 411 -5.94 -1.98 7.11
C SER A 411 -7.09 -1.01 6.80
N LEU A 412 -6.81 0.30 6.71
CA LEU A 412 -7.79 1.32 6.36
C LEU A 412 -8.27 1.16 4.90
N ALA A 413 -7.35 0.97 3.95
CA ALA A 413 -7.68 0.74 2.54
C ALA A 413 -8.55 -0.50 2.35
N MET A 414 -8.17 -1.62 2.99
CA MET A 414 -8.95 -2.86 2.93
C MET A 414 -10.33 -2.70 3.56
N ALA A 415 -10.43 -2.10 4.75
CA ALA A 415 -11.72 -1.87 5.41
C ALA A 415 -12.65 -0.98 4.58
N THR A 416 -12.10 0.04 3.91
CA THR A 416 -12.83 0.93 3.00
C THR A 416 -13.31 0.17 1.77
N ALA A 417 -12.46 -0.62 1.13
CA ALA A 417 -12.81 -1.44 -0.03
C ALA A 417 -13.90 -2.48 0.30
N MET A 418 -13.79 -3.14 1.45
CA MET A 418 -14.81 -4.08 1.94
C MET A 418 -16.14 -3.40 2.21
N ARG A 419 -16.12 -2.19 2.80
CA ARG A 419 -17.35 -1.44 3.06
C ARG A 419 -18.06 -1.09 1.76
N ARG A 420 -17.33 -0.58 0.76
CA ARG A 420 -17.90 -0.29 -0.57
C ARG A 420 -18.47 -1.53 -1.23
N ALA A 421 -17.74 -2.64 -1.24
CA ALA A 421 -18.23 -3.90 -1.78
C ALA A 421 -19.50 -4.38 -1.05
N HIS A 422 -19.61 -4.17 0.27
CA HIS A 422 -20.82 -4.53 1.02
C HIS A 422 -22.02 -3.65 0.70
N ASP A 423 -21.79 -2.34 0.59
CA ASP A 423 -22.83 -1.38 0.26
C ASP A 423 -23.34 -1.60 -1.18
N GLU A 424 -22.44 -1.97 -2.08
CA GLU A 424 -22.75 -2.38 -3.45
C GLU A 424 -23.63 -3.64 -3.49
N ILE A 425 -23.27 -4.69 -2.75
CA ILE A 425 -24.10 -5.90 -2.62
C ILE A 425 -25.51 -5.55 -2.13
N LYS A 426 -25.63 -4.65 -1.14
CA LYS A 426 -26.93 -4.23 -0.62
C LYS A 426 -27.73 -3.46 -1.65
N ARG A 427 -27.09 -2.57 -2.40
CA ARG A 427 -27.71 -1.81 -3.49
C ARG A 427 -28.31 -2.75 -4.52
N GLU A 428 -27.53 -3.71 -5.02
CA GLU A 428 -27.98 -4.73 -5.97
C GLU A 428 -29.15 -5.57 -5.41
N LEU A 429 -29.11 -5.93 -4.13
CA LEU A 429 -30.21 -6.65 -3.49
C LEU A 429 -31.49 -5.83 -3.30
N GLN A 430 -31.37 -4.51 -3.12
CA GLN A 430 -32.50 -3.60 -2.91
C GLN A 430 -33.17 -3.23 -4.22
N CYS A 431 -32.39 -2.93 -5.26
CA CYS A 431 -32.89 -2.56 -6.59
C CYS A 431 -33.31 -3.79 -7.41
N GLY A 432 -32.84 -4.98 -7.02
CA GLY A 432 -32.90 -6.18 -7.86
C GLY A 432 -31.70 -6.18 -8.80
N PRO A 433 -30.89 -7.24 -8.84
CA PRO A 433 -29.65 -7.22 -9.60
C PRO A 433 -29.94 -7.19 -11.09
N THR A 434 -29.26 -6.31 -11.82
CA THR A 434 -29.27 -6.34 -13.29
C THR A 434 -28.42 -7.53 -13.72
N LEU A 435 -29.02 -8.47 -14.44
CA LEU A 435 -28.38 -9.73 -14.80
C LEU A 435 -28.05 -9.74 -16.28
N GLN A 436 -26.83 -10.15 -16.59
CA GLN A 436 -26.36 -10.45 -17.93
C GLN A 436 -26.07 -11.96 -18.06
N PRO A 437 -26.04 -12.49 -19.30
CA PRO A 437 -25.60 -13.86 -19.54
C PRO A 437 -24.29 -14.17 -18.82
N ALA A 438 -24.14 -15.41 -18.34
CA ALA A 438 -22.97 -15.79 -17.58
C ALA A 438 -21.71 -15.67 -18.44
N ILE A 439 -20.83 -14.73 -18.08
CA ILE A 439 -19.53 -14.55 -18.72
C ILE A 439 -18.66 -15.77 -18.38
N ALA A 440 -17.97 -16.32 -19.37
CA ALA A 440 -17.10 -17.47 -19.17
C ALA A 440 -16.00 -17.16 -18.13
N GLU A 441 -15.96 -17.92 -17.03
CA GLU A 441 -14.96 -17.74 -15.96
C GLU A 441 -13.52 -17.90 -16.47
N SER A 442 -13.35 -18.69 -17.52
CA SER A 442 -12.10 -18.85 -18.23
C SER A 442 -12.20 -18.12 -19.56
N SER A 443 -12.01 -16.81 -19.55
CA SER A 443 -11.71 -16.10 -20.78
C SER A 443 -10.28 -16.46 -21.22
N ALA A 444 -10.00 -16.41 -22.52
CA ALA A 444 -8.64 -16.11 -22.95
C ALA A 444 -8.30 -14.64 -22.57
N GLY A 445 -7.26 -14.03 -23.12
CA GLY A 445 -6.73 -12.75 -22.65
C GLY A 445 -7.76 -11.65 -22.40
N ALA A 446 -7.40 -10.68 -21.59
CA ALA A 446 -7.85 -9.30 -21.63
C ALA A 446 -7.20 -8.68 -20.40
N THR A 447 -6.16 -7.90 -20.67
CA THR A 447 -5.66 -6.90 -19.73
C THR A 447 -6.03 -5.61 -20.42
N ASP A 448 -7.11 -4.97 -19.99
CA ASP A 448 -7.53 -3.66 -20.48
C ASP A 448 -6.35 -2.67 -20.43
N ILE A 449 -6.01 -2.08 -21.58
CA ILE A 449 -5.16 -0.90 -21.67
C ILE A 449 -6.07 0.26 -22.12
N ALA A 450 -6.88 0.77 -21.19
CA ALA A 450 -7.66 1.98 -21.43
C ALA A 450 -6.84 3.24 -21.07
N SER A 451 -6.40 3.89 -22.14
CA SER A 451 -6.34 5.32 -22.44
C SER A 451 -6.64 6.32 -21.31
N ILE A 452 -5.69 7.23 -21.12
CA ILE A 452 -5.71 8.35 -20.17
C ILE A 452 -6.43 9.53 -20.83
N THR A 453 -7.56 9.99 -20.25
CA THR A 453 -8.12 11.32 -20.54
C THR A 453 -8.60 12.02 -19.26
N GLY A 454 -7.89 13.11 -18.93
CA GLY A 454 -8.36 14.38 -18.39
C GLY A 454 -9.29 14.43 -17.16
N VAL A 455 -8.76 14.94 -16.05
CA VAL A 455 -9.53 15.71 -15.04
C VAL A 455 -9.10 17.19 -15.15
N PRO A 456 -10.02 18.18 -15.13
CA PRO A 456 -9.68 19.59 -14.98
C PRO A 456 -9.54 20.01 -13.51
N THR A 457 -8.55 20.88 -13.28
CA THR A 457 -8.11 21.46 -12.00
C THR A 457 -8.69 22.86 -11.77
N VAL A 458 -8.97 23.24 -10.52
CA VAL A 458 -8.90 24.63 -9.98
C VAL A 458 -8.73 24.50 -8.44
N ALA A 459 -7.89 25.17 -7.66
CA ALA A 459 -6.90 26.25 -7.80
C ALA A 459 -5.89 26.14 -6.63
N LYS A 460 -4.70 26.74 -6.77
CA LYS A 460 -4.21 27.73 -5.81
C LYS A 460 -3.03 28.51 -6.37
N GLN A 461 -3.31 29.79 -6.60
CA GLN A 461 -2.41 30.85 -6.96
C GLN A 461 -2.26 31.73 -5.72
N TYR A 462 -1.28 31.44 -4.85
CA TYR A 462 -1.04 32.26 -3.67
C TYR A 462 0.32 32.00 -2.97
N VAL A 463 1.47 32.07 -3.66
CA VAL A 463 2.78 32.13 -2.95
C VAL A 463 3.83 32.92 -3.75
N ALA A 464 3.54 34.18 -4.10
CA ALA A 464 4.54 35.07 -4.68
C ALA A 464 4.57 36.49 -4.10
N ASP A 465 3.89 36.74 -2.97
CA ASP A 465 3.78 38.09 -2.40
C ASP A 465 4.09 38.23 -0.90
N GLN A 466 4.80 37.29 -0.27
CA GLN A 466 5.27 37.50 1.10
C GLN A 466 6.70 36.97 1.34
N ARG A 467 7.67 37.77 0.91
CA ARG A 467 9.04 37.77 1.45
C ARG A 467 9.50 39.21 1.66
N SER A 468 8.94 39.88 2.67
CA SER A 468 9.57 40.99 3.39
C SER A 468 8.70 41.42 4.57
N SER A 469 8.59 40.57 5.61
CA SER A 469 8.09 40.98 6.95
C SER A 469 8.22 39.81 7.93
N TYR A 470 9.44 39.49 8.34
CA TYR A 470 9.68 38.69 9.54
C TYR A 470 10.70 39.47 10.37
N PHE A 471 10.36 39.76 11.62
CA PHE A 471 10.97 40.72 12.55
C PHE A 471 10.44 42.17 12.48
N SER A 472 9.13 42.39 12.69
CA SER A 472 8.69 43.61 13.39
C SER A 472 7.22 43.74 13.83
N GLU A 473 6.34 42.75 13.60
CA GLU A 473 4.97 42.84 14.15
C GLU A 473 4.77 41.88 15.31
N ARG A 474 5.30 42.28 16.48
CA ARG A 474 4.83 41.78 17.77
C ARG A 474 3.37 42.22 17.91
N ARG A 475 2.45 41.28 17.69
CA ARG A 475 1.03 41.45 17.98
C ARG A 475 0.82 41.55 19.48
N ASP A 476 0.08 42.57 19.90
CA ASP A 476 -0.71 42.59 21.13
C ASP A 476 -1.84 41.53 21.08
N SER A 477 -1.48 40.25 20.91
CA SER A 477 -2.47 39.16 20.80
C SER A 477 -3.02 38.77 22.17
N LEU A 478 -4.34 38.79 22.24
CA LEU A 478 -5.26 38.35 23.31
C LEU A 478 -5.13 36.86 23.69
N GLU A 479 -3.92 36.28 23.71
CA GLU A 479 -3.77 34.92 24.23
C GLU A 479 -4.05 34.90 25.73
N PRO A 480 -4.84 33.94 26.22
CA PRO A 480 -5.09 33.81 27.64
C PRO A 480 -3.77 33.53 28.39
N PRO A 481 -3.62 34.08 29.61
CA PRO A 481 -2.43 33.85 30.42
C PRO A 481 -2.25 32.34 30.67
N VAL A 482 -1.00 31.87 30.58
CA VAL A 482 -0.65 30.47 30.86
C VAL A 482 -1.02 30.14 32.30
N THR A 483 -1.91 29.18 32.49
CA THR A 483 -2.27 28.70 33.83
C THR A 483 -1.38 27.51 34.22
N LEU A 484 -0.58 27.68 35.27
CA LEU A 484 0.13 26.57 35.90
C LEU A 484 -0.84 25.67 36.69
N GLY A 485 -0.51 24.39 36.83
CA GLY A 485 -1.31 23.45 37.61
C GLY A 485 -1.22 23.69 39.12
N ARG A 486 -1.51 22.67 39.93
CA ARG A 486 -1.42 22.77 41.39
C ARG A 486 0.04 22.96 41.83
N LYS A 487 0.30 23.93 42.71
CA LYS A 487 1.59 24.08 43.40
C LYS A 487 1.93 22.82 44.19
N VAL A 488 3.12 22.26 43.94
CA VAL A 488 3.62 21.04 44.57
C VAL A 488 4.48 21.38 45.77
N LYS A 489 5.55 22.16 45.56
CA LYS A 489 6.47 22.59 46.62
C LYS A 489 7.25 23.84 46.22
N SER A 490 8.05 24.37 47.13
CA SER A 490 9.01 25.42 46.85
C SER A 490 10.40 24.98 47.30
N VAL A 491 11.42 25.24 46.49
CA VAL A 491 12.82 24.88 46.77
C VAL A 491 13.73 26.08 46.53
N LYS A 492 14.87 26.10 47.21
CA LYS A 492 15.94 27.08 47.00
C LYS A 492 16.75 26.68 45.78
N VAL A 493 16.71 27.49 44.74
CA VAL A 493 17.46 27.26 43.49
C VAL A 493 18.63 28.24 43.41
N GLY A 494 19.68 27.87 42.67
CA GLY A 494 20.76 28.79 42.37
C GLY A 494 20.28 29.87 41.41
N LEU A 495 20.57 31.14 41.70
CA LEU A 495 20.28 32.28 40.85
C LEU A 495 21.57 33.02 40.51
N LEU A 496 21.79 33.25 39.22
CA LEU A 496 22.79 34.16 38.66
C LEU A 496 22.06 35.41 38.16
N PRO A 497 22.00 36.49 38.98
CA PRO A 497 21.23 37.69 38.64
C PRO A 497 21.75 38.36 37.36
N ALA A 498 20.86 38.84 36.50
CA ALA A 498 21.24 39.51 35.25
C ALA A 498 22.05 40.79 35.48
N ASP A 499 21.74 41.50 36.57
CA ASP A 499 22.33 42.80 36.93
C ASP A 499 23.81 42.74 37.34
N GLY A 500 24.37 41.53 37.48
CA GLY A 500 25.76 41.30 37.87
C GLY A 500 26.01 41.28 39.37
N SER A 501 24.94 41.37 40.19
CA SER A 501 25.01 41.18 41.64
C SER A 501 25.44 39.75 41.99
N ALA A 502 25.90 39.55 43.23
CA ALA A 502 26.50 38.28 43.64
C ALA A 502 25.51 37.10 43.47
N PRO A 503 25.97 35.96 42.92
CA PRO A 503 25.19 34.73 42.88
C PRO A 503 24.61 34.36 44.25
N ARG A 504 23.36 33.89 44.28
CA ARG A 504 22.64 33.61 45.52
C ARG A 504 21.60 32.52 45.36
N LEU A 505 21.18 31.92 46.47
CA LEU A 505 20.02 31.04 46.48
C LEU A 505 18.73 31.86 46.56
N THR A 506 17.73 31.51 45.76
CA THR A 506 16.39 32.11 45.79
C THR A 506 15.31 31.03 45.86
N GLN A 507 14.17 31.33 46.47
CA GLN A 507 13.09 30.36 46.61
C GLN A 507 12.16 30.40 45.39
N ILE A 508 12.03 29.27 44.68
CA ILE A 508 11.14 29.13 43.51
C ILE A 508 10.04 28.11 43.81
N SER A 509 8.82 28.41 43.37
CA SER A 509 7.67 27.51 43.48
C SER A 509 7.56 26.62 42.24
N PHE A 510 7.31 25.34 42.47
CA PHE A 510 7.12 24.32 41.44
C PHE A 510 5.68 23.84 41.41
N PHE A 511 5.16 23.64 40.21
CA PHE A 511 3.76 23.33 39.92
C PHE A 511 3.68 22.04 39.10
N ARG A 512 2.54 21.34 39.16
CA ARG A 512 2.27 20.29 38.18
C ARG A 512 1.94 20.91 36.83
N LEU A 513 2.13 20.13 35.77
CA LEU A 513 1.58 20.46 34.46
C LEU A 513 0.06 20.67 34.55
N PRO A 514 -0.50 21.63 33.79
CA PRO A 514 -1.93 21.82 33.70
C PRO A 514 -2.61 20.59 33.07
N GLU A 515 -3.87 20.34 33.43
CA GLU A 515 -4.65 19.22 32.86
C GLU A 515 -4.83 19.34 31.34
N LYS A 516 -4.86 20.58 30.83
CA LYS A 516 -4.78 20.87 29.40
C LYS A 516 -3.35 21.31 29.08
N PRO A 517 -2.61 20.57 28.25
CA PRO A 517 -1.25 20.95 27.88
C PRO A 517 -1.25 22.31 27.19
N ASP A 518 -0.33 23.18 27.59
CA ASP A 518 -0.06 24.46 26.94
C ASP A 518 1.29 24.33 26.23
N HIS A 519 1.30 24.54 24.92
CA HIS A 519 2.49 24.37 24.07
C HIS A 519 3.65 25.31 24.45
N ARG A 520 3.38 26.37 25.22
CA ARG A 520 4.38 27.31 25.75
C ARG A 520 5.15 26.71 26.95
N ILE A 521 4.71 25.61 27.54
CA ILE A 521 5.41 24.90 28.62
C ILE A 521 6.27 23.80 27.99
N GLN A 522 7.60 23.98 28.00
CA GLN A 522 8.55 23.05 27.36
C GLN A 522 8.86 21.81 28.22
N GLU A 523 8.50 21.82 29.50
CA GLU A 523 8.70 20.67 30.39
C GLU A 523 7.79 19.47 30.02
N SER A 524 8.33 18.26 30.15
CA SER A 524 7.65 17.03 29.73
C SER A 524 6.60 16.53 30.73
N GLY A 525 5.74 15.59 30.32
CA GLY A 525 4.58 15.10 31.10
C GLY A 525 4.83 14.67 32.55
N PHE A 526 6.07 14.31 32.90
CA PHE A 526 6.46 13.84 34.24
C PHE A 526 7.19 14.91 35.07
N ASP A 527 7.38 16.10 34.51
CA ASP A 527 8.16 17.17 35.13
C ASP A 527 7.33 18.08 36.05
N LEU A 528 8.04 18.70 36.99
CA LEU A 528 7.54 19.84 37.76
C LEU A 528 7.91 21.14 37.03
N VAL A 529 6.95 22.04 36.91
CA VAL A 529 7.10 23.31 36.20
C VAL A 529 7.50 24.42 37.20
N PRO A 530 8.72 24.98 37.13
CA PRO A 530 9.10 26.12 37.96
C PRO A 530 8.34 27.39 37.53
N SER A 531 7.96 28.23 38.49
CA SER A 531 7.48 29.58 38.20
C SER A 531 8.59 30.59 38.44
N PHE A 532 9.06 31.19 37.35
CA PHE A 532 10.05 32.27 37.35
C PHE A 532 9.39 33.64 37.09
N HIS A 533 8.09 33.75 37.35
CA HIS A 533 7.31 34.95 37.07
C HIS A 533 7.91 36.20 37.73
N ASP A 534 8.43 36.06 38.95
CA ASP A 534 9.02 37.19 39.68
C ASP A 534 10.30 37.74 39.03
N SER A 535 11.01 36.94 38.22
CA SER A 535 12.24 37.34 37.52
C SER A 535 12.05 37.65 36.04
N TRP A 536 11.20 36.90 35.35
CA TRP A 536 11.01 37.00 33.90
C TRP A 536 9.62 37.54 33.49
N GLY A 537 8.73 37.80 34.44
CA GLY A 537 7.39 38.33 34.14
C GLY A 537 6.60 37.42 33.21
N GLN A 538 6.15 37.99 32.09
CA GLN A 538 5.40 37.26 31.06
C GLN A 538 6.30 36.37 30.20
N ASP A 539 7.58 36.74 30.04
CA ASP A 539 8.56 36.00 29.25
C ASP A 539 9.02 34.69 29.91
N GLN A 540 8.48 34.33 31.09
CA GLN A 540 8.94 33.14 31.80
C GLN A 540 8.76 31.84 31.01
N PHE A 541 7.87 31.83 30.01
CA PHE A 541 7.60 30.66 29.16
C PHE A 541 8.43 30.63 27.87
N ASP A 542 9.17 31.72 27.58
CA ASP A 542 10.23 31.71 26.56
C ASP A 542 11.54 31.12 27.10
N ARG A 543 11.49 30.58 28.34
CA ARG A 543 12.63 29.95 28.99
C ARG A 543 13.07 28.70 28.24
N ARG A 544 14.38 28.51 28.24
CA ARG A 544 15.07 27.31 27.77
C ARG A 544 15.70 26.60 28.95
N PHE A 545 15.97 25.31 28.79
CA PHE A 545 16.76 24.60 29.78
C PHE A 545 17.64 23.50 29.19
N THR A 546 18.69 23.16 29.92
CA THR A 546 19.57 22.04 29.60
C THR A 546 19.90 21.24 30.84
N HIS A 547 20.12 19.95 30.65
CA HIS A 547 20.52 19.04 31.72
C HIS A 547 22.04 19.07 31.91
N LEU A 548 22.47 19.24 33.15
CA LEU A 548 23.85 19.24 33.57
C LEU A 548 24.07 18.13 34.60
N GLU A 549 24.92 17.16 34.25
CA GLU A 549 25.37 16.14 35.17
C GLU A 549 26.68 16.61 35.83
N VAL A 550 26.64 16.92 37.13
CA VAL A 550 27.82 17.36 37.87
C VAL A 550 28.35 16.19 38.70
N ARG A 551 29.58 15.75 38.40
CA ARG A 551 30.29 14.63 39.04
C ARG A 551 31.73 15.01 39.35
N CYS A 552 32.38 14.21 40.19
CA CYS A 552 33.81 14.30 40.51
C CYS A 552 34.23 15.69 41.01
N GLN A 553 33.43 16.29 41.89
CA GLN A 553 33.72 17.60 42.47
C GLN A 553 34.45 17.44 43.81
N ASP A 554 35.31 18.41 44.16
CA ASP A 554 35.99 18.46 45.46
C ASP A 554 34.98 18.50 46.62
N LEU A 555 33.85 19.19 46.41
CA LEU A 555 32.73 19.23 47.34
C LEU A 555 31.64 18.27 46.90
N LYS A 556 31.56 17.11 47.55
CA LYS A 556 30.58 16.04 47.23
C LYS A 556 29.13 16.49 47.24
N GLU A 557 28.77 17.49 48.05
CA GLU A 557 27.41 18.03 48.10
C GLU A 557 26.94 18.68 46.77
N THR A 558 27.90 19.13 45.95
CA THR A 558 27.66 19.74 44.63
C THR A 558 27.44 18.70 43.53
N GLU A 559 27.79 17.44 43.77
CA GLU A 559 27.52 16.37 42.81
C GLU A 559 26.00 16.11 42.72
N GLY A 560 25.48 15.97 41.51
CA GLY A 560 24.06 15.76 41.27
C GLY A 560 23.64 16.13 39.86
N ASP A 561 22.35 16.01 39.61
CA ASP A 561 21.72 16.35 38.33
C ASP A 561 21.06 17.71 38.46
N TYR A 562 21.34 18.58 37.50
CA TYR A 562 20.89 19.98 37.52
C TYR A 562 20.24 20.35 36.20
N ARG A 563 19.21 21.19 36.25
CA ARG A 563 18.68 21.90 35.07
C ARG A 563 19.12 23.34 35.15
N LEU A 564 19.77 23.80 34.10
CA LEU A 564 20.07 25.21 33.90
C LEU A 564 18.91 25.81 33.12
N TYR A 565 18.23 26.82 33.66
CA TYR A 565 17.18 27.56 32.97
C TYR A 565 17.65 28.97 32.61
N TRP A 566 17.38 29.41 31.40
CA TRP A 566 17.71 30.76 30.92
C TRP A 566 16.65 31.31 29.97
N ASN A 567 16.77 32.59 29.62
CA ASN A 567 15.97 33.23 28.59
C ASN A 567 16.90 33.80 27.49
N GLU A 568 16.38 33.95 26.28
CA GLU A 568 17.10 34.51 25.12
C GLU A 568 16.37 35.75 24.55
N ASN A 569 15.32 36.23 25.23
CA ASN A 569 14.62 37.45 24.89
C ASN A 569 15.53 38.66 25.12
N HIS A 570 15.87 39.36 24.04
CA HIS A 570 16.71 40.55 24.03
C HIS A 570 16.10 41.76 24.76
N GLU A 571 14.82 41.72 25.10
CA GLU A 571 14.18 42.72 25.95
C GLU A 571 14.59 42.57 27.42
N LEU A 572 15.03 41.38 27.83
CA LEU A 572 15.66 41.17 29.12
C LEU A 572 17.14 41.58 29.04
N PRO A 573 17.71 42.17 30.11
CA PRO A 573 19.10 42.62 30.10
C PRO A 573 20.07 41.45 29.93
N GLU A 574 21.14 41.64 29.16
CA GLU A 574 22.23 40.65 29.05
C GLU A 574 22.77 40.28 30.44
N ASN A 575 22.96 38.99 30.71
CA ASN A 575 23.38 38.55 32.02
C ASN A 575 24.86 38.90 32.30
N LYS A 576 25.10 39.90 33.15
CA LYS A 576 26.45 40.38 33.49
C LYS A 576 27.28 39.37 34.28
N ASN A 577 26.65 38.46 35.03
CA ASN A 577 27.38 37.38 35.70
C ASN A 577 27.95 36.39 34.67
N ILE A 578 27.18 36.03 33.65
CA ILE A 578 27.67 35.15 32.57
C ILE A 578 28.79 35.82 31.78
N LYS A 579 28.66 37.11 31.44
CA LYS A 579 29.76 37.88 30.81
C LYS A 579 31.06 37.82 31.61
N ARG A 580 30.96 37.95 32.95
CA ARG A 580 32.11 37.85 33.85
C ARG A 580 32.72 36.45 33.86
N LEU A 581 31.90 35.38 33.85
CA LEU A 581 32.39 34.00 33.77
C LEU A 581 33.11 33.72 32.43
N LEU A 582 32.62 34.30 31.34
CA LEU A 582 33.20 34.17 30.01
C LEU A 582 34.40 35.11 29.76
N SER A 583 34.66 36.07 30.66
CA SER A 583 35.67 37.12 30.47
C SER A 583 35.45 37.96 29.21
N ILE A 584 34.19 38.31 28.90
CA ILE A 584 33.81 39.13 27.75
C ILE A 584 33.13 40.44 28.20
N GLU A 585 33.35 41.53 27.48
CA GLU A 585 32.70 42.82 27.76
C GLU A 585 31.43 43.01 26.91
N THR A 586 31.52 42.67 25.62
CA THR A 586 30.45 42.81 24.62
C THR A 586 30.13 41.47 23.99
N VAL A 587 28.84 41.22 23.74
CA VAL A 587 28.38 40.10 22.93
C VAL A 587 28.41 40.54 21.47
N ASP A 588 28.93 39.70 20.58
CA ASP A 588 28.81 39.93 19.15
C ASP A 588 27.32 39.89 18.74
N GLY A 589 26.87 40.86 17.94
CA GLY A 589 25.47 40.99 17.55
C GLY A 589 24.93 39.79 16.76
N PHE A 590 25.79 38.92 16.24
CA PHE A 590 25.40 37.67 15.57
C PHE A 590 25.30 36.46 16.51
N ARG A 591 25.79 36.57 17.75
CA ARG A 591 25.82 35.47 18.72
C ARG A 591 24.57 35.48 19.58
N ARG A 592 24.05 34.31 19.91
CA ARG A 592 22.96 34.17 20.90
C ARG A 592 23.54 34.25 22.30
N PHE A 593 22.80 34.82 23.25
CA PHE A 593 23.30 35.03 24.61
C PHE A 593 22.25 34.75 25.68
N TRP A 594 22.71 34.59 26.92
CA TRP A 594 21.85 34.45 28.10
C TRP A 594 21.33 35.83 28.54
N HIS A 595 20.03 36.05 28.37
CA HIS A 595 19.33 37.26 28.80
C HIS A 595 18.49 37.01 30.06
N GLY A 596 18.40 38.03 30.91
CA GLY A 596 17.73 37.95 32.20
C GLY A 596 18.47 37.08 33.22
N ASP A 597 17.78 36.78 34.32
CA ASP A 597 18.28 35.91 35.38
C ASP A 597 18.51 34.49 34.84
N VAL A 598 19.52 33.77 35.36
CA VAL A 598 19.77 32.36 35.02
C VAL A 598 19.64 31.51 36.28
N PHE A 599 18.90 30.41 36.18
CA PHE A 599 18.57 29.55 37.34
C PHE A 599 19.21 28.17 37.23
N ILE A 600 19.68 27.65 38.37
CA ILE A 600 20.27 26.32 38.49
C ILE A 600 19.41 25.53 39.48
N VAL A 601 18.65 24.56 38.94
CA VAL A 601 17.70 23.75 39.70
C VAL A 601 18.26 22.35 39.87
N ARG A 602 18.43 21.90 41.12
CA ARG A 602 18.82 20.52 41.40
C ARG A 602 17.60 19.60 41.29
N PHE A 603 17.75 18.46 40.62
CA PHE A 603 16.69 17.46 40.54
C PHE A 603 17.24 16.04 40.71
N SER A 604 16.34 15.08 40.84
CA SER A 604 16.63 13.66 40.81
C SER A 604 15.52 12.93 40.08
N GLU A 605 15.87 11.92 39.29
CA GLU A 605 14.91 11.03 38.65
C GLU A 605 14.76 9.74 39.46
N ASP A 606 13.54 9.38 39.84
CA ASP A 606 13.27 8.08 40.43
C ASP A 606 13.40 7.00 39.34
N ALA A 607 14.41 6.14 39.46
CA ALA A 607 14.73 5.13 38.46
C ALA A 607 13.61 4.10 38.18
N LYS A 608 12.59 4.00 39.04
CA LYS A 608 11.46 3.07 38.87
C LYS A 608 10.19 3.78 38.39
N ALA A 609 9.94 4.97 38.91
CA ALA A 609 8.74 5.74 38.60
C ALA A 609 8.93 6.71 37.44
N PHE A 610 10.17 6.96 37.00
CA PHE A 610 10.55 8.05 36.08
C PHE A 610 10.00 9.40 36.55
N ALA A 611 9.82 9.55 37.87
CA ALA A 611 9.27 10.74 38.48
C ALA A 611 10.42 11.68 38.82
N TYR A 612 10.32 12.92 38.35
CA TYR A 612 11.29 13.96 38.67
C TYR A 612 10.92 14.62 40.01
N ASP A 613 11.89 14.65 40.92
CA ASP A 613 11.79 15.43 42.15
C ASP A 613 12.83 16.55 42.17
N VAL A 614 12.49 17.69 42.76
CA VAL A 614 13.35 18.89 42.80
C VAL A 614 13.87 19.14 44.21
N HIS A 615 15.13 19.56 44.35
CA HIS A 615 15.80 19.71 45.64
C HIS A 615 16.40 21.10 45.80
N ASP A 616 16.71 21.47 47.04
CA ASP A 616 17.48 22.68 47.31
C ASP A 616 18.88 22.55 46.67
N ALA A 617 19.28 23.59 45.92
CA ALA A 617 20.62 23.70 45.37
C ALA A 617 21.62 24.06 46.50
N PRO A 618 22.79 23.40 46.57
CA PRO A 618 23.80 23.74 47.56
C PRO A 618 24.43 25.10 47.23
N LEU A 619 24.75 25.92 48.23
CA LEU A 619 25.40 27.22 48.01
C LEU A 619 26.77 27.06 47.30
N ALA A 620 27.44 25.94 47.54
CA ALA A 620 28.70 25.58 46.90
C ALA A 620 28.60 25.39 45.38
N ILE A 621 27.39 25.33 44.78
CA ILE A 621 27.22 25.26 43.32
C ILE A 621 27.80 26.48 42.60
N PHE A 622 27.92 27.62 43.30
CA PHE A 622 28.54 28.82 42.78
C PHE A 622 30.07 28.83 42.84
N SER A 623 30.70 27.73 43.26
CA SER A 623 32.15 27.60 43.25
C SER A 623 32.68 27.86 41.84
N HIS A 624 33.51 28.90 41.72
CA HIS A 624 33.74 29.63 40.47
C HIS A 624 34.24 28.75 39.31
N CYS A 625 35.05 27.72 39.59
CA CYS A 625 35.69 26.90 38.55
C CYS A 625 34.70 26.04 37.74
N SER A 626 33.66 25.49 38.38
CA SER A 626 32.78 24.52 37.71
C SER A 626 31.78 25.20 36.77
N LEU A 627 31.11 26.28 37.22
CA LEU A 627 30.18 27.04 36.37
C LEU A 627 30.90 27.78 35.25
N GLN A 628 32.07 28.36 35.53
CA GLN A 628 32.87 29.04 34.52
C GLN A 628 33.19 28.10 33.36
N THR A 629 33.68 26.89 33.67
CA THR A 629 34.01 25.88 32.65
C THR A 629 32.78 25.48 31.84
N ILE A 630 31.61 25.30 32.47
CA ILE A 630 30.37 24.93 31.78
C ILE A 630 29.95 26.02 30.78
N PHE A 631 29.85 27.28 31.24
CA PHE A 631 29.44 28.38 30.37
C PHE A 631 30.46 28.66 29.27
N GLN A 632 31.76 28.60 29.57
CA GLN A 632 32.83 28.74 28.57
C GLN A 632 32.70 27.67 27.49
N ASN A 633 32.52 26.41 27.89
CA ASN A 633 32.34 25.32 26.92
C ASN A 633 31.06 25.50 26.08
N MET A 634 29.93 25.83 26.69
CA MET A 634 28.69 26.12 25.95
C MET A 634 28.86 27.29 24.97
N TRP A 635 29.59 28.33 25.37
CA TRP A 635 29.89 29.49 24.52
C TRP A 635 30.83 29.13 23.37
N GLU A 636 31.94 28.47 23.64
CA GLU A 636 32.92 28.09 22.62
C GLU A 636 32.34 27.11 21.59
N GLN A 637 31.43 26.24 22.02
CA GLN A 637 30.77 25.26 21.14
C GLN A 637 29.54 25.80 20.39
N HIS A 638 29.23 27.10 20.50
CA HIS A 638 28.03 27.68 19.89
C HIS A 638 26.74 26.95 20.31
N TYR A 639 26.67 26.55 21.58
CA TYR A 639 25.60 25.68 22.08
C TYR A 639 24.21 26.31 21.91
N LEU A 640 24.05 27.61 22.22
CA LEU A 640 22.76 28.29 22.11
C LEU A 640 22.30 28.39 20.65
N GLU A 641 23.22 28.64 19.73
CA GLU A 641 22.95 28.63 18.29
C GLU A 641 22.51 27.24 17.83
N SER A 642 23.25 26.20 18.20
CA SER A 642 22.93 24.80 17.87
C SER A 642 21.57 24.37 18.43
N VAL A 643 21.26 24.70 19.68
CA VAL A 643 19.94 24.44 20.29
C VAL A 643 18.83 25.16 19.51
N SER A 644 19.04 26.43 19.16
CA SER A 644 18.04 27.15 18.37
C SER A 644 17.86 26.58 16.96
N GLU A 645 18.91 26.10 16.31
CA GLU A 645 18.79 25.45 15.00
C GLU A 645 18.01 24.15 15.12
N GLN A 646 18.29 23.34 16.16
CA GLN A 646 17.55 22.13 16.46
C GLN A 646 16.07 22.42 16.73
N ASP A 647 15.75 23.46 17.50
CA ASP A 647 14.37 23.87 17.74
C ASP A 647 13.66 24.32 16.47
N ARG A 648 14.33 25.09 15.61
CA ARG A 648 13.77 25.50 14.31
C ARG A 648 13.49 24.28 13.44
N TYR A 649 14.39 23.31 13.44
CA TYR A 649 14.22 22.06 12.72
C TYR A 649 13.04 21.24 13.27
N SER A 650 12.97 21.03 14.59
CA SER A 650 11.86 20.33 15.24
C SER A 650 10.53 21.05 15.06
N GLY A 651 10.51 22.38 15.15
CA GLY A 651 9.34 23.22 14.87
C GLY A 651 8.85 23.04 13.44
N ALA A 652 9.75 23.14 12.46
CA ALA A 652 9.42 22.90 11.05
C ALA A 652 8.91 21.48 10.80
N GLN A 653 9.48 20.46 11.45
CA GLN A 653 8.97 19.09 11.37
C GLN A 653 7.57 18.95 11.97
N SER A 654 7.29 19.60 13.09
CA SER A 654 5.98 19.58 13.73
C SER A 654 4.94 20.32 12.90
N GLU A 655 5.27 21.51 12.37
CA GLU A 655 4.40 22.28 11.47
C GLU A 655 4.09 21.49 10.21
N LYS A 656 5.11 20.85 9.62
CA LYS A 656 4.92 19.95 8.47
C LYS A 656 3.99 18.80 8.83
N LEU A 657 4.24 18.11 9.95
CA LEU A 657 3.42 16.99 10.39
C LEU A 657 1.95 17.42 10.53
N GLU A 658 1.67 18.57 11.16
CA GLU A 658 0.30 19.08 11.29
C GLU A 658 -0.33 19.49 9.95
N ALA A 659 0.45 20.08 9.04
CA ALA A 659 0.00 20.38 7.68
C ALA A 659 -0.36 19.09 6.91
N ASP A 660 0.47 18.06 7.01
CA ASP A 660 0.26 16.75 6.38
C ASP A 660 -0.99 16.06 6.94
N LYS A 661 -1.19 16.09 8.27
CA LYS A 661 -2.43 15.62 8.91
C LYS A 661 -3.65 16.33 8.35
N ALA A 662 -3.60 17.67 8.20
CA ALA A 662 -4.70 18.46 7.66
C ALA A 662 -5.02 18.09 6.21
N ILE A 663 -4.01 17.95 5.35
CA ILE A 663 -4.16 17.55 3.94
C ILE A 663 -4.76 16.14 3.84
N ILE A 664 -4.25 15.18 4.64
CA ILE A 664 -4.78 13.80 4.68
C ILE A 664 -6.26 13.83 5.05
N LEU A 665 -6.61 14.57 6.11
CA LEU A 665 -8.00 14.70 6.54
C LEU A 665 -8.87 15.38 5.48
N GLU A 666 -8.37 16.40 4.77
CA GLU A 666 -9.13 17.05 3.70
C GLU A 666 -9.49 16.06 2.58
N ARG A 667 -8.57 15.17 2.22
CA ARG A 667 -8.71 14.21 1.11
C ARG A 667 -9.42 12.90 1.47
N MET A 668 -9.57 12.61 2.75
CA MET A 668 -10.31 11.44 3.21
C MET A 668 -11.81 11.60 2.94
N THR A 669 -12.42 10.55 2.41
CA THR A 669 -13.87 10.43 2.31
C THR A 669 -14.50 10.40 3.71
N PRO A 670 -15.79 10.75 3.85
CA PRO A 670 -16.51 10.63 5.12
C PRO A 670 -16.40 9.22 5.74
N MET A 671 -16.39 8.20 4.88
CA MET A 671 -16.24 6.80 5.31
C MET A 671 -14.87 6.51 5.90
N GLU A 672 -13.79 7.00 5.29
CA GLU A 672 -12.44 6.83 5.83
C GLU A 672 -12.26 7.60 7.13
N LYS A 673 -12.79 8.83 7.23
CA LYS A 673 -12.78 9.59 8.50
C LYS A 673 -13.47 8.81 9.63
N SER A 674 -14.61 8.19 9.31
CA SER A 674 -15.35 7.31 10.23
C SER A 674 -14.59 6.03 10.60
N ILE A 675 -13.76 5.49 9.69
CA ILE A 675 -12.87 4.35 10.02
C ILE A 675 -11.67 4.82 10.85
N LEU A 676 -11.04 5.94 10.48
CA LEU A 676 -9.90 6.54 11.16
C LEU A 676 -10.22 6.88 12.62
N SER A 677 -11.42 7.40 12.90
CA SER A 677 -11.85 7.73 14.26
C SER A 677 -11.99 6.51 15.19
N ARG A 678 -11.89 5.28 14.65
CA ARG A 678 -11.91 4.02 15.40
C ARG A 678 -10.53 3.38 15.52
N LEU A 679 -9.52 3.95 14.88
CA LEU A 679 -8.12 3.58 15.02
C LEU A 679 -7.46 4.40 16.15
N PRO A 680 -6.30 3.98 16.68
CA PRO A 680 -5.56 4.77 17.66
C PRO A 680 -5.27 6.19 17.13
N PRO A 681 -5.27 7.24 17.97
CA PRO A 681 -5.00 8.62 17.53
C PRO A 681 -3.69 8.79 16.77
N SER A 682 -2.66 8.04 17.16
CA SER A 682 -1.34 8.01 16.49
C SER A 682 -1.38 7.43 15.07
N THR A 683 -2.51 6.87 14.63
CA THR A 683 -2.66 6.39 13.25
C THR A 683 -2.60 7.53 12.26
N LEU A 684 -3.22 8.67 12.56
CA LEU A 684 -3.16 9.84 11.68
C LEU A 684 -1.74 10.41 11.62
N GLU A 685 -1.03 10.42 12.75
CA GLU A 685 0.40 10.76 12.81
C GLU A 685 1.23 9.82 11.94
N TYR A 686 1.05 8.51 12.12
CA TYR A 686 1.73 7.52 11.30
C TYR A 686 1.43 7.70 9.81
N LEU A 687 0.17 7.95 9.44
CA LEU A 687 -0.21 8.24 8.05
C LEU A 687 0.47 9.51 7.52
N ALA A 688 0.56 10.56 8.33
CA ALA A 688 1.26 11.79 7.96
C ALA A 688 2.77 11.57 7.80
N THR A 689 3.39 10.83 8.72
CA THR A 689 4.84 10.54 8.67
C THR A 689 5.22 9.55 7.55
N THR A 690 4.36 8.59 7.22
CA THR A 690 4.69 7.51 6.25
C THR A 690 4.05 7.67 4.87
N GLY A 691 2.96 8.43 4.77
CA GLY A 691 2.23 8.66 3.53
C GLY A 691 2.74 9.83 2.70
N CYS A 692 3.61 10.67 3.27
CA CYS A 692 4.24 11.81 2.60
C CYS A 692 5.56 11.41 1.95
N ASP A 693 5.58 11.41 0.62
CA ASP A 693 6.80 11.47 -0.20
C ASP A 693 6.93 12.85 -0.89
N ASP A 694 6.35 13.89 -0.29
CA ASP A 694 6.61 15.27 -0.70
C ASP A 694 8.02 15.63 -0.21
N GLY A 695 8.98 15.37 -1.09
CA GLY A 695 10.41 15.69 -1.01
C GLY A 695 10.71 17.18 -0.83
N ALA A 696 10.26 17.76 0.27
CA ALA A 696 10.70 19.03 0.80
C ALA A 696 10.90 18.90 2.32
N LEU A 697 11.78 17.99 2.72
CA LEU A 697 12.77 18.41 3.71
C LEU A 697 14.05 18.58 2.91
N GLU A 698 14.38 19.84 2.61
CA GLU A 698 15.76 20.19 2.34
C GLU A 698 16.54 19.77 3.58
N ASP A 699 17.18 18.61 3.54
CA ASP A 699 18.14 18.24 4.58
C ASP A 699 19.37 19.12 4.30
N SER A 700 19.30 20.33 4.86
CA SER A 700 20.32 21.34 4.80
C SER A 700 21.34 20.97 5.87
N ARG A 701 22.35 20.21 5.45
CA ARG A 701 23.51 19.96 6.29
C ARG A 701 24.42 21.17 6.21
N ILE A 702 24.43 21.91 7.30
CA ILE A 702 25.37 23.00 7.55
C ILE A 702 26.66 22.34 8.05
N GLU A 703 27.65 22.20 7.17
CA GLU A 703 28.96 21.66 7.52
C GLU A 703 30.00 22.78 7.39
N HIS A 704 30.87 22.97 8.37
CA HIS A 704 32.00 23.89 8.20
C HIS A 704 32.93 23.35 7.12
N ASP A 705 33.39 24.22 6.20
CA ASP A 705 34.36 23.80 5.19
C ASP A 705 35.65 23.36 5.91
N PRO A 706 36.10 22.11 5.73
CA PRO A 706 37.28 21.59 6.43
C PRO A 706 38.57 22.33 6.08
N ARG A 707 38.58 23.19 5.05
CA ARG A 707 39.72 24.03 4.66
C ARG A 707 39.63 25.45 5.19
N ASP A 708 38.44 25.91 5.55
CA ASP A 708 38.21 27.25 6.11
C ASP A 708 37.03 27.22 7.09
N PRO A 709 37.31 27.18 8.41
CA PRO A 709 36.26 27.09 9.42
C PRO A 709 35.35 28.34 9.46
N THR A 710 35.74 29.45 8.83
CA THR A 710 34.90 30.65 8.68
C THR A 710 33.88 30.53 7.54
N VAL A 711 34.04 29.54 6.66
CA VAL A 711 33.14 29.28 5.54
C VAL A 711 32.23 28.11 5.91
N VAL A 712 30.93 28.40 5.91
CA VAL A 712 29.90 27.40 6.18
C VAL A 712 29.40 26.85 4.85
N ARG A 713 29.63 25.56 4.60
CA ARG A 713 29.13 24.86 3.43
C ARG A 713 27.75 24.31 3.76
N ILE A 714 26.72 25.01 3.27
CA ILE A 714 25.35 24.51 3.30
C ILE A 714 25.22 23.50 2.15
N SER A 715 25.33 22.23 2.50
CA SER A 715 25.01 21.14 1.57
C SER A 715 23.52 20.85 1.67
N VAL A 716 22.77 21.39 0.70
CA VAL A 716 21.38 20.99 0.50
C VAL A 716 21.41 19.62 -0.17
N ARG A 717 21.13 18.57 0.60
CA ARG A 717 20.82 17.27 -0.01
C ARG A 717 19.34 17.28 -0.36
N THR A 718 19.05 17.68 -1.60
CA THR A 718 17.83 17.22 -2.26
C THR A 718 17.96 15.72 -2.42
N LYS A 719 17.14 14.96 -1.67
CA LYS A 719 16.85 13.58 -2.04
C LYS A 719 16.32 13.63 -3.48
N GLU A 720 16.76 12.73 -4.37
CA GLU A 720 16.12 12.62 -5.69
C GLU A 720 14.62 12.53 -5.46
N THR A 721 13.88 13.49 -6.03
CA THR A 721 12.43 13.40 -6.03
C THR A 721 12.04 12.18 -6.85
N ALA A 722 10.83 11.64 -6.64
CA ALA A 722 10.32 10.60 -7.54
C ALA A 722 10.33 11.05 -9.03
N LEU A 723 10.34 12.35 -9.30
CA LEU A 723 10.45 12.95 -10.63
C LEU A 723 11.89 12.94 -11.17
N ASP A 724 12.89 13.14 -10.31
CA ASP A 724 14.32 13.03 -10.68
C ASP A 724 14.69 11.57 -10.94
N SER A 725 14.23 10.64 -10.09
CA SER A 725 14.41 9.19 -10.29
C SER A 725 13.68 8.66 -11.53
N MET A 726 12.72 9.43 -12.06
CA MET A 726 12.02 9.16 -13.32
C MET A 726 12.67 9.85 -14.54
N GLY A 727 13.74 10.62 -14.37
CA GLY A 727 14.44 11.30 -15.46
C GLY A 727 13.58 12.37 -16.16
N TRP A 728 12.72 13.07 -15.42
CA TRP A 728 11.80 14.05 -16.01
C TRP A 728 12.52 15.38 -16.31
N GLU A 729 12.74 15.69 -17.60
CA GLU A 729 13.52 16.87 -18.06
C GLU A 729 12.68 18.15 -18.30
N GLY A 730 11.45 18.19 -17.78
CA GLY A 730 10.53 19.32 -17.97
C GLY A 730 9.80 19.31 -19.33
N PHE A 731 8.91 20.29 -19.53
CA PHE A 731 8.14 20.42 -20.78
C PHE A 731 8.86 21.33 -21.78
N CYS A 732 9.00 20.85 -23.03
CA CYS A 732 9.58 21.61 -24.13
C CYS A 732 8.64 22.77 -24.54
N SER A 733 9.21 23.97 -24.62
CA SER A 733 8.55 25.26 -24.88
C SER A 733 7.89 25.37 -26.25
N SER A 734 8.06 24.40 -27.15
CA SER A 734 7.44 24.40 -28.48
C SER A 734 5.97 23.98 -28.50
N GLN A 735 5.41 23.53 -27.36
CA GLN A 735 4.04 23.02 -27.28
C GLN A 735 2.98 24.04 -26.79
N LEU A 736 3.36 25.32 -26.62
CA LEU A 736 2.47 26.37 -26.09
C LEU A 736 2.39 27.63 -26.96
N THR A 737 2.26 27.47 -28.28
CA THR A 737 1.76 28.53 -29.16
C THR A 737 0.40 28.16 -29.73
N ASN A 738 -0.67 28.62 -29.05
CA ASN A 738 -1.86 29.27 -29.64
C ASN A 738 -3.06 29.18 -28.68
N VAL A 739 -3.23 30.20 -27.85
CA VAL A 739 -4.57 30.62 -27.40
C VAL A 739 -4.63 32.14 -27.45
N ALA A 740 -5.83 32.63 -27.79
CA ALA A 740 -6.37 33.95 -27.54
C ALA A 740 -6.34 34.94 -28.73
N GLN A 741 -7.46 34.98 -29.43
CA GLN A 741 -8.11 36.27 -29.68
C GLN A 741 -9.59 36.20 -29.33
N SER A 742 -9.96 36.87 -28.24
CA SER A 742 -11.16 37.71 -28.21
C SER A 742 -10.98 38.76 -27.10
N PRO A 743 -11.11 40.06 -27.41
CA PRO A 743 -11.33 41.07 -26.40
C PRO A 743 -12.78 41.59 -26.47
N SER A 744 -13.34 41.85 -25.30
CA SER A 744 -14.54 42.67 -25.15
C SER A 744 -14.18 44.15 -25.21
N LYS A 745 -15.01 44.96 -25.88
CA LYS A 745 -15.31 46.37 -25.53
C LYS A 745 -16.56 46.88 -26.24
N ALA A 746 -17.19 47.86 -25.60
CA ALA A 746 -18.60 48.25 -25.71
C ALA A 746 -18.94 49.36 -26.73
N LYS A 747 -20.26 49.45 -27.02
CA LYS A 747 -21.10 50.63 -27.39
C LYS A 747 -20.82 51.40 -28.71
N ARG A 748 -21.78 51.38 -29.65
CA ARG A 748 -22.80 52.42 -29.97
C ARG A 748 -23.53 52.08 -31.30
N SER A 749 -24.80 52.53 -31.35
CA SER A 749 -25.87 52.38 -32.36
C SER A 749 -26.43 50.98 -32.57
#